data_AF-A0A1Q7L929-F1
#
_entry.id   AF-A0A1Q7L929-F1
#
_cell.length_a   1.000
_cell.length_b   1.000
_cell.length_c   1.000
_cell.angle_alpha   90.00
_cell.angle_beta   90.00
_cell.angle_gamma   90.00
#
_symmetry.space_group_name_H-M   'P 1'
#
loop_
_entity.id
_entity.type
_entity.pdbx_description
1 polymer ?
#
loop_
_entity_poly.entity_id
_entity_poly.type
_entity_poly.pdbx_seq_one_letter_code
_entity_poly.pdbx_strand_id
1 'polypeptide(L)'
;MKERRPIFYDAERVRWRRTRRVLEITGALLTVLLAYFFVTIAVSVELPAGLLPDTKPGYHAFKPKKKPLPAREGRHRRIANLGAVPASYDPLRAAFFVSWDPNSLASLKKHYREIDLLIPEQLHAVSADGALTIVDYEHGQDRVKASPSEGVALLKEDELHQWMKSLNPPVELPIMGLLNNYDGLQWRVEEMAKLLASTEARQRLVHDAVEFAVEFHEAGIVVDFEEVPDTSQAYFRQFASELEPALHSVGLKLMMALPARDDAYDYEFFAKQCDAIVLMNYDEHWQTSPPGPVASQDWYVENLRQVMEEVPARKIIVAVGSYAYDWSDNAKKAKESAQSLTIQEALLHAYESCDKTTPAGVCAAGEAQVEFDSAALNPHYSYYDEHDHVHQVWMLDAVTAYNELRASERLGVQGTALWRLGSADTSVWPVWDATRPDDAVRQKLADLPPGPDLILDGDGDVWHFIDTPKSGHRTFTYDPASDLITSEKYDAYPLSYHIDQIGAAKKKLALTFDDGPDPTWTPKILDILKQKNVSATFFVIGLDANKWPQLLRREYAEGHEIGNHTYSHPDWENPNLSTTQIRWELNLTERLIESVLGVKPLFFRPPYGIDHQPEFAEEVAHLPTAQDMGYIIIGQKVDPNDWRQLKPGVPLPAAKIVENVLREAPKGNIILLHDGGGDRGQTVLALPQLIDALRGEGYEFVSVPDLIGKTRAQVMLPLSPEEQFEARADGFIFGIYHWFWVLITTTFILGIILVSGRTLIIGILALIEKLRPDRPEIHEPLPGVTVLIPAHNEENVIVQTVSSVLLSDYPDLHIIVVNDGSADKTGELLDANFSRESCVRIIHQVNRGKAAALNVAMSQAKTEIVVTIDADTEIEPDAIRKLVRRFSDSTVGAVAGNVKVGNRSRWLTRWQALEYITSQNMEKRAFDLLNCITVVPGALGAWRKKAIDAAGGITADTVAEDADVTIAIRRLGWRVSYDEEAIAWTEAPETPGQLIRQRFRWTFGTLQSFWKHSSTLFRPKYGTLGWIALPNIFVFQLALPLISPVIDLLFLGSVALWALEKLHLSWLPTIHATTDDLLRSVFFFLGFLLIDVFTCVLAFALERKEDWTLLVPVLLQRFYYRQLMYVVLFRSVKEAVHGRPVGWRGVEPELPRPKVPEAPRRPAAVAGN
;
A
#
# COMPACT_ATOMS: atom_id res chain seq x y z
N MET A 1 -44.93 -42.76 -31.19
CA MET A 1 -43.64 -42.27 -30.66
C MET A 1 -43.92 -41.53 -29.37
N LYS A 2 -43.25 -41.83 -28.24
CA LYS A 2 -43.27 -40.91 -27.08
C LYS A 2 -42.67 -39.59 -27.59
N GLU A 3 -43.41 -38.48 -27.53
CA GLU A 3 -42.85 -37.16 -27.80
C GLU A 3 -41.63 -36.96 -26.90
N ARG A 4 -40.44 -36.99 -27.50
CA ARG A 4 -39.19 -36.73 -26.78
C ARG A 4 -39.20 -35.25 -26.41
N ARG A 5 -38.99 -34.97 -25.13
CA ARG A 5 -38.96 -33.60 -24.60
C ARG A 5 -37.57 -33.00 -24.86
N PRO A 6 -37.46 -31.69 -25.12
CA PRO A 6 -36.17 -31.03 -25.33
C PRO A 6 -35.19 -31.30 -24.19
N ILE A 7 -33.90 -31.41 -24.51
CA ILE A 7 -32.83 -31.58 -23.52
C ILE A 7 -32.84 -30.38 -22.56
N PHE A 8 -32.70 -30.65 -21.27
CA PHE A 8 -32.91 -29.71 -20.16
C PHE A 8 -34.34 -29.25 -19.90
N TYR A 9 -35.38 -29.69 -20.61
CA TYR A 9 -36.74 -29.33 -20.20
C TYR A 9 -37.09 -29.95 -18.83
N ASP A 10 -37.50 -29.11 -17.87
CA ASP A 10 -37.92 -29.50 -16.51
C ASP A 10 -39.22 -28.77 -16.15
N ALA A 11 -40.35 -29.39 -16.47
CA ALA A 11 -41.69 -28.81 -16.26
C ALA A 11 -41.97 -28.42 -14.80
N GLU A 12 -41.39 -29.16 -13.85
CA GLU A 12 -41.57 -28.93 -12.41
C GLU A 12 -40.46 -28.05 -11.79
N ARG A 13 -39.45 -27.67 -12.57
CA ARG A 13 -38.27 -26.89 -12.13
C ARG A 13 -37.61 -27.48 -10.88
N VAL A 14 -37.54 -28.80 -10.77
CA VAL A 14 -36.91 -29.49 -9.65
C VAL A 14 -35.43 -29.12 -9.58
N ARG A 15 -34.74 -29.06 -10.74
CA ARG A 15 -33.31 -28.69 -10.78
C ARG A 15 -33.09 -27.29 -10.24
N TRP A 16 -33.81 -26.29 -10.76
CA TRP A 16 -33.71 -24.92 -10.26
C TRP A 16 -34.03 -24.80 -8.78
N ARG A 17 -35.09 -25.45 -8.29
CA ARG A 17 -35.43 -25.42 -6.85
C ARG A 17 -34.31 -25.99 -5.98
N ARG A 18 -33.65 -27.07 -6.41
CA ARG A 18 -32.50 -27.65 -5.69
C ARG A 18 -31.28 -26.74 -5.75
N THR A 19 -30.88 -26.30 -6.95
CA THR A 19 -29.71 -25.42 -7.13
C THR A 19 -29.90 -24.11 -6.38
N ARG A 20 -31.08 -23.49 -6.47
CA ARG A 20 -31.41 -22.26 -5.75
C ARG A 20 -31.31 -22.45 -4.24
N ARG A 21 -31.88 -23.53 -3.68
CA ARG A 21 -31.76 -23.82 -2.24
C ARG A 21 -30.31 -23.99 -1.80
N VAL A 22 -29.50 -24.71 -2.57
CA VAL A 22 -28.07 -24.87 -2.25
C VAL A 22 -27.38 -23.51 -2.27
N LEU A 23 -27.58 -22.69 -3.30
CA LEU A 23 -27.00 -21.35 -3.39
C LEU A 23 -27.46 -20.42 -2.26
N GLU A 24 -28.75 -20.45 -1.90
CA GLU A 24 -29.30 -19.66 -0.80
C GLU A 24 -28.72 -20.10 0.56
N ILE A 25 -28.62 -21.41 0.81
CA ILE A 25 -28.04 -21.94 2.06
C ILE A 25 -26.54 -21.64 2.14
N THR A 26 -25.77 -21.91 1.08
CA THR A 26 -24.34 -21.61 1.04
C THR A 26 -24.08 -20.12 1.17
N GLY A 27 -24.86 -19.28 0.47
CA GLY A 27 -24.77 -17.83 0.57
C GLY A 27 -25.07 -17.32 1.98
N ALA A 28 -26.16 -17.79 2.59
CA ALA A 28 -26.51 -17.40 3.96
C ALA A 28 -25.43 -17.84 4.98
N LEU A 29 -24.92 -19.07 4.87
CA LEU A 29 -23.84 -19.55 5.75
C LEU A 29 -22.56 -18.72 5.59
N LEU A 30 -22.15 -18.42 4.35
CA LEU A 30 -20.97 -17.60 4.09
C LEU A 30 -21.16 -16.17 4.59
N THR A 31 -22.34 -15.57 4.40
CA THR A 31 -22.64 -14.24 4.93
C THR A 31 -22.60 -14.21 6.45
N VAL A 32 -23.15 -15.22 7.14
CA VAL A 32 -23.09 -15.30 8.61
C VAL A 32 -21.65 -15.47 9.09
N LEU A 33 -20.85 -16.32 8.45
CA LEU A 33 -19.43 -16.52 8.79
C LEU A 33 -18.61 -15.25 8.57
N LEU A 34 -18.78 -14.57 7.43
CA LEU A 34 -18.10 -13.31 7.15
C LEU A 34 -18.53 -12.21 8.13
N ALA A 35 -19.83 -12.10 8.42
CA ALA A 35 -20.32 -11.13 9.39
C ALA A 35 -19.76 -11.40 10.79
N TYR A 36 -19.69 -12.67 11.21
CA TYR A 36 -19.05 -13.06 12.46
C TYR A 36 -17.58 -12.63 12.48
N PHE A 37 -16.80 -12.96 11.45
CA PHE A 37 -15.39 -12.57 11.33
C PHE A 37 -15.15 -11.06 11.38
N PHE A 38 -15.96 -10.27 10.67
CA PHE A 38 -15.81 -8.81 10.72
C PHE A 38 -16.20 -8.24 12.09
N VAL A 39 -17.21 -8.80 12.76
CA VAL A 39 -17.55 -8.43 14.13
C VAL A 39 -16.40 -8.79 15.07
N THR A 40 -15.80 -9.96 14.89
CA THR A 40 -14.76 -10.46 15.78
C THR A 40 -13.45 -9.68 15.59
N ILE A 41 -13.12 -9.20 14.39
CA ILE A 41 -12.02 -8.25 14.14
C ILE A 41 -12.32 -6.87 14.76
N ALA A 42 -13.57 -6.42 14.67
CA ALA A 42 -13.96 -5.11 15.19
C ALA A 42 -14.02 -5.05 16.72
N VAL A 43 -14.23 -6.18 17.38
CA VAL A 43 -14.20 -6.31 18.85
C VAL A 43 -12.79 -6.68 19.29
N SER A 44 -12.21 -5.92 20.21
CA SER A 44 -10.84 -6.13 20.72
C SER A 44 -10.68 -7.52 21.35
N VAL A 45 -9.56 -8.19 21.04
CA VAL A 45 -9.10 -9.34 21.82
C VAL A 45 -8.66 -8.81 23.18
N GLU A 46 -9.33 -9.20 24.27
CA GLU A 46 -8.89 -8.84 25.61
C GLU A 46 -7.61 -9.62 25.95
N LEU A 47 -6.48 -8.91 26.02
CA LEU A 47 -5.25 -9.41 26.62
C LEU A 47 -5.18 -8.96 28.09
N PRO A 48 -4.58 -9.75 29.00
CA PRO A 48 -4.50 -9.37 30.40
C PRO A 48 -3.57 -8.17 30.62
N ALA A 49 -4.09 -7.12 31.28
CA ALA A 49 -3.31 -5.97 31.71
C ALA A 49 -2.48 -6.26 32.98
N GLY A 50 -1.41 -5.49 33.22
CA GLY A 50 -0.71 -5.42 34.51
C GLY A 50 0.37 -6.47 34.76
N LEU A 51 1.10 -6.91 33.72
CA LEU A 51 2.21 -7.85 33.85
C LEU A 51 3.52 -7.21 34.34
N LEU A 52 3.73 -5.93 34.10
CA LEU A 52 4.92 -5.18 34.51
C LEU A 52 4.64 -4.42 35.82
N PRO A 53 5.62 -4.32 36.73
CA PRO A 53 5.47 -3.54 37.96
C PRO A 53 5.54 -2.04 37.70
N ASP A 54 4.77 -1.24 38.43
CA ASP A 54 4.98 0.22 38.52
C ASP A 54 6.32 0.49 39.24
N THR A 55 7.29 1.08 38.55
CA THR A 55 8.59 1.46 39.14
C THR A 55 8.72 2.97 39.24
N LYS A 56 8.34 3.58 40.38
CA LYS A 56 8.52 5.03 40.61
C LYS A 56 9.73 5.34 41.50
N PRO A 57 10.71 6.14 41.04
CA PRO A 57 11.61 6.87 41.91
C PRO A 57 10.86 8.00 42.67
N GLY A 58 11.40 8.43 43.81
CA GLY A 58 10.77 9.38 44.72
C GLY A 58 11.63 10.62 44.98
N TYR A 59 11.35 11.73 44.32
CA TYR A 59 11.79 13.06 44.74
C TYR A 59 10.86 13.64 45.82
N HIS A 60 11.37 14.53 46.67
CA HIS A 60 10.62 15.12 47.78
C HIS A 60 10.87 16.64 47.94
N ALA A 61 9.81 17.38 48.25
CA ALA A 61 9.84 18.85 48.31
C ALA A 61 10.79 19.43 49.40
N PHE A 62 11.51 20.50 49.05
CA PHE A 62 12.30 21.32 49.98
C PHE A 62 11.37 22.11 50.93
N LYS A 63 11.43 21.82 52.25
CA LYS A 63 10.75 22.63 53.28
C LYS A 63 11.77 23.48 54.04
N PRO A 64 11.89 24.79 53.74
CA PRO A 64 12.85 25.64 54.44
C PRO A 64 12.52 25.75 55.94
N LYS A 65 13.50 25.48 56.80
CA LYS A 65 13.47 25.90 58.21
C LYS A 65 14.02 27.34 58.35
N LYS A 66 13.20 28.37 58.12
CA LYS A 66 13.01 29.56 59.01
C LYS A 66 12.52 30.84 58.31
N LYS A 67 11.61 31.49 59.05
CA LYS A 67 11.19 32.91 59.19
C LYS A 67 11.12 33.79 57.92
N PRO A 68 9.95 34.42 57.67
CA PRO A 68 9.82 35.40 56.60
C PRO A 68 10.76 36.57 56.88
N LEU A 69 11.71 36.79 55.99
CA LEU A 69 12.32 38.11 55.85
C LEU A 69 11.21 39.02 55.32
N PRO A 70 11.02 40.23 55.89
CA PRO A 70 10.02 41.14 55.37
C PRO A 70 10.35 41.46 53.92
N ALA A 71 9.34 41.37 53.05
CA ALA A 71 9.41 41.91 51.71
C ALA A 71 9.96 43.34 51.80
N ARG A 72 11.12 43.58 51.20
CA ARG A 72 11.64 44.92 51.03
C ARG A 72 10.76 45.60 49.99
N GLU A 73 9.64 46.15 50.43
CA GLU A 73 9.02 47.28 49.73
C GLU A 73 10.06 48.41 49.71
N GLY A 74 10.52 48.78 48.52
CA GLY A 74 11.33 49.98 48.34
C GLY A 74 12.59 49.79 47.53
N ARG A 75 12.42 49.56 46.22
CA ARG A 75 13.06 50.40 45.22
C ARG A 75 12.09 50.53 44.05
N HIS A 76 11.63 51.76 43.80
CA HIS A 76 10.90 52.09 42.59
C HIS A 76 11.68 51.58 41.38
N ARG A 77 11.00 50.77 40.56
CA ARG A 77 11.40 50.30 39.23
C ARG A 77 12.14 51.39 38.46
N ARG A 78 13.30 51.06 37.88
CA ARG A 78 13.87 51.78 36.73
C ARG A 78 13.42 51.11 35.42
N ILE A 79 12.14 50.73 35.30
CA ILE A 79 11.63 50.33 33.98
C ILE A 79 11.46 51.62 33.20
N ALA A 80 12.53 51.98 32.48
CA ALA A 80 12.52 53.14 31.61
C ALA A 80 11.45 52.93 30.55
N ASN A 81 10.62 53.96 30.33
CA ASN A 81 9.63 53.97 29.27
C ASN A 81 10.37 53.81 27.92
N LEU A 82 10.34 52.60 27.37
CA LEU A 82 11.00 52.22 26.12
C LEU A 82 10.28 52.78 24.86
N GLY A 83 9.17 53.49 25.05
CA GLY A 83 8.38 54.03 23.96
C GLY A 83 7.47 53.00 23.31
N ALA A 84 7.03 53.28 22.08
CA ALA A 84 6.13 52.42 21.31
C ALA A 84 6.87 51.78 20.15
N VAL A 85 6.48 50.54 19.80
CA VAL A 85 7.01 49.82 18.63
C VAL A 85 6.70 50.64 17.35
N PRO A 86 7.69 50.91 16.49
CA PRO A 86 7.46 51.67 15.25
C PRO A 86 6.40 51.02 14.36
N ALA A 87 5.51 51.81 13.77
CA ALA A 87 4.39 51.29 12.98
C ALA A 87 4.83 50.44 11.77
N SER A 88 6.02 50.70 11.21
CA SER A 88 6.60 49.97 10.08
C SER A 88 7.60 48.88 10.48
N TYR A 89 7.67 48.54 11.77
CA TYR A 89 8.61 47.54 12.28
C TYR A 89 8.18 46.13 11.88
N ASP A 90 9.11 45.40 11.27
CA ASP A 90 9.01 44.01 10.84
C ASP A 90 10.37 43.33 11.11
N PRO A 91 10.52 42.58 12.23
CA PRO A 91 11.78 42.00 12.65
C PRO A 91 12.11 40.75 11.86
N LEU A 92 13.41 40.51 11.66
CA LEU A 92 13.90 39.18 11.29
C LEU A 92 13.71 38.21 12.47
N ARG A 93 13.11 37.05 12.22
CA ARG A 93 12.95 35.98 13.21
C ARG A 93 13.88 34.83 12.88
N ALA A 94 15.01 34.74 13.57
CA ALA A 94 15.97 33.66 13.41
C ALA A 94 15.78 32.58 14.49
N ALA A 95 16.27 31.37 14.23
CA ALA A 95 16.31 30.32 15.24
C ALA A 95 17.56 29.47 15.07
N PHE A 96 18.18 29.12 16.19
CA PHE A 96 19.32 28.21 16.21
C PHE A 96 18.85 26.76 16.20
N PHE A 97 19.47 25.96 15.35
CA PHE A 97 19.20 24.53 15.20
C PHE A 97 20.45 23.73 15.56
N VAL A 98 20.29 22.67 16.32
CA VAL A 98 21.36 21.70 16.60
C VAL A 98 20.88 20.31 16.21
N SER A 99 21.77 19.50 15.65
CA SER A 99 21.47 18.13 15.19
C SER A 99 21.67 17.06 16.27
N TRP A 100 22.36 17.39 17.35
CA TRP A 100 22.56 16.47 18.48
C TRP A 100 21.38 16.41 19.46
N ASP A 101 20.41 17.32 19.34
CA ASP A 101 19.17 17.30 20.11
C ASP A 101 17.97 17.04 19.17
N PRO A 102 17.37 15.85 19.21
CA PRO A 102 16.21 15.50 18.39
C PRO A 102 15.02 16.47 18.54
N ASN A 103 14.87 17.09 19.72
CA ASN A 103 13.80 18.07 19.97
C ASN A 103 13.95 19.33 19.09
N SER A 104 15.16 19.63 18.63
CA SER A 104 15.42 20.73 17.69
C SER A 104 14.69 20.52 16.36
N LEU A 105 14.77 19.30 15.81
CA LEU A 105 14.07 18.94 14.57
C LEU A 105 12.56 18.81 14.78
N ALA A 106 12.12 18.21 15.89
CA ALA A 106 10.69 18.15 16.23
C ALA A 106 10.07 19.55 16.34
N SER A 107 10.75 20.47 17.04
CA SER A 107 10.33 21.87 17.13
C SER A 107 10.31 22.56 15.77
N LEU A 108 11.32 22.34 14.92
CA LEU A 108 11.38 22.92 13.58
C LEU A 108 10.24 22.41 12.68
N LYS A 109 9.96 21.10 12.68
CA LYS A 109 8.86 20.48 11.91
C LYS A 109 7.53 21.19 12.15
N LYS A 110 7.28 21.57 13.41
CA LYS A 110 6.05 22.24 13.84
C LYS A 110 6.05 23.75 13.58
N HIS A 111 7.21 24.40 13.62
CA HIS A 111 7.32 25.87 13.69
C HIS A 111 8.18 26.54 12.61
N TYR A 112 8.54 25.82 11.53
CA TYR A 112 9.35 26.37 10.44
C TYR A 112 8.71 27.56 9.71
N ARG A 113 7.40 27.78 9.85
CA ARG A 113 6.67 28.87 9.18
C ARG A 113 6.77 30.19 9.95
N GLU A 114 7.12 30.13 11.22
CA GLU A 114 7.31 31.24 12.14
C GLU A 114 8.77 31.74 12.17
N ILE A 115 9.63 31.16 11.31
CA ILE A 115 11.07 31.42 11.24
C ILE A 115 11.42 31.96 9.86
N ASP A 116 12.16 33.07 9.81
CA ASP A 116 12.65 33.72 8.59
C ASP A 116 14.07 33.26 8.20
N LEU A 117 14.85 32.81 9.19
CA LEU A 117 16.25 32.40 9.04
C LEU A 117 16.61 31.27 10.01
N LEU A 118 17.12 30.15 9.49
CA LEU A 118 17.64 29.06 10.31
C LEU A 118 19.17 29.19 10.46
N ILE A 119 19.68 28.99 11.67
CA ILE A 119 21.11 29.03 11.98
C ILE A 119 21.52 27.65 12.54
N PRO A 120 21.85 26.67 11.68
CA PRO A 120 22.23 25.34 12.13
C PRO A 120 23.70 25.26 12.57
N GLU A 121 23.94 24.59 13.69
CA GLU A 121 25.28 24.20 14.16
C GLU A 121 25.86 23.11 13.26
N GLN A 122 26.68 23.50 12.28
CA GLN A 122 27.24 22.59 11.27
C GLN A 122 28.75 22.74 11.09
N LEU A 123 29.30 23.92 11.34
CA LEU A 123 30.66 24.28 10.97
C LEU A 123 31.52 24.49 12.23
N HIS A 124 32.64 23.77 12.32
CA HIS A 124 33.49 23.81 13.51
C HIS A 124 34.95 24.13 13.15
N ALA A 125 35.53 25.11 13.86
CA ALA A 125 36.92 25.55 13.77
C ALA A 125 37.75 25.07 14.97
N VAL A 126 37.80 23.76 15.17
CA VAL A 126 38.38 23.11 16.37
C VAL A 126 39.86 22.74 16.23
N SER A 127 40.50 23.12 15.12
CA SER A 127 41.88 22.74 14.80
C SER A 127 42.79 23.95 14.63
N ALA A 128 43.99 23.90 15.20
CA ALA A 128 44.94 25.02 15.15
C ALA A 128 45.44 25.36 13.73
N ASP A 129 45.28 24.44 12.76
CA ASP A 129 45.67 24.64 11.37
C ASP A 129 44.57 25.25 10.48
N GLY A 130 43.42 25.61 11.08
CA GLY A 130 42.33 26.27 10.37
C GLY A 130 41.54 25.37 9.44
N ALA A 131 41.63 24.05 9.61
CA ALA A 131 40.82 23.12 8.83
C ALA A 131 39.39 23.12 9.36
N LEU A 132 38.44 23.29 8.44
CA LEU A 132 37.01 23.15 8.72
C LEU A 132 36.69 21.70 9.14
N THR A 133 35.86 21.56 10.16
CA THR A 133 35.37 20.26 10.64
C THR A 133 33.86 20.27 10.61
N ILE A 134 33.27 19.16 10.17
CA ILE A 134 31.84 18.90 10.23
C ILE A 134 31.61 17.79 11.25
N VAL A 135 30.56 17.91 12.05
CA VAL A 135 30.16 16.87 13.00
C VAL A 135 28.95 16.13 12.45
N ASP A 136 29.05 14.80 12.39
CA ASP A 136 27.99 13.89 11.95
C ASP A 136 27.45 13.16 13.19
N TYR A 137 26.57 13.85 13.91
CA TYR A 137 25.98 13.35 15.14
C TYR A 137 25.12 12.08 14.90
N GLU A 138 24.55 11.93 13.71
CA GLU A 138 23.63 10.84 13.34
C GLU A 138 24.35 9.50 13.13
N HIS A 139 25.56 9.50 12.58
CA HIS A 139 26.32 8.26 12.33
C HIS A 139 27.33 7.92 13.43
N GLY A 140 27.27 8.60 14.58
CA GLY A 140 28.15 8.38 15.73
C GLY A 140 29.63 8.62 15.42
N GLN A 141 29.92 9.53 14.48
CA GLN A 141 31.28 9.97 14.18
C GLN A 141 31.52 11.32 14.86
N ASP A 142 32.31 11.29 15.94
CA ASP A 142 32.54 12.47 16.78
C ASP A 142 32.96 13.70 15.97
N ARG A 143 33.80 13.56 14.93
CA ARG A 143 34.29 14.65 14.06
C ARG A 143 34.82 14.12 12.73
N VAL A 144 34.48 14.77 11.62
CA VAL A 144 35.09 14.50 10.31
C VAL A 144 35.78 15.75 9.79
N LYS A 145 37.11 15.66 9.64
CA LYS A 145 37.84 16.62 8.80
C LYS A 145 37.41 16.36 7.37
N ALA A 146 36.68 17.31 6.80
CA ALA A 146 36.09 17.19 5.48
C ALA A 146 36.47 18.43 4.66
N SER A 147 36.78 18.24 3.38
CA SER A 147 36.73 19.38 2.45
C SER A 147 35.31 19.93 2.39
N PRO A 148 35.10 21.19 1.96
CA PRO A 148 33.75 21.76 1.81
C PRO A 148 32.78 20.83 1.07
N SER A 149 33.21 20.26 -0.06
CA SER A 149 32.42 19.30 -0.85
C SER A 149 32.09 17.99 -0.14
N GLU A 150 33.01 17.46 0.68
CA GLU A 150 32.77 16.28 1.52
C GLU A 150 31.75 16.60 2.62
N GLY A 151 31.87 17.77 3.25
CA GLY A 151 30.91 18.27 4.23
C GLY A 151 29.51 18.44 3.66
N VAL A 152 29.40 19.04 2.46
CA VAL A 152 28.14 19.17 1.73
C VAL A 152 27.52 17.81 1.40
N ALA A 153 28.34 16.83 1.01
CA ALA A 153 27.85 15.49 0.73
C ALA A 153 27.28 14.81 1.98
N LEU A 154 27.97 14.95 3.12
CA LEU A 154 27.52 14.42 4.41
C LEU A 154 26.20 15.08 4.86
N LEU A 155 26.15 16.41 4.94
CA LEU A 155 24.97 17.13 5.43
C LEU A 155 23.77 17.03 4.48
N LYS A 156 23.95 16.75 3.19
CA LYS A 156 22.81 16.48 2.30
C LYS A 156 22.04 15.22 2.66
N GLU A 157 22.67 14.30 3.38
CA GLU A 157 22.09 13.03 3.84
C GLU A 157 21.57 13.09 5.28
N ASP A 158 21.80 14.20 6.00
CA ASP A 158 21.33 14.38 7.38
C ASP A 158 19.80 14.52 7.48
N GLU A 159 19.26 14.32 8.69
CA GLU A 159 17.83 14.34 8.94
C GLU A 159 17.19 15.69 8.62
N LEU A 160 17.88 16.80 8.92
CA LEU A 160 17.39 18.16 8.63
C LEU A 160 17.11 18.33 7.14
N HIS A 161 18.09 18.03 6.28
CA HIS A 161 17.97 18.24 4.84
C HIS A 161 17.11 17.19 4.17
N GLN A 162 17.09 15.95 4.66
CA GLN A 162 16.15 14.93 4.20
C GLN A 162 14.72 15.36 4.50
N TRP A 163 14.45 15.85 5.72
CA TRP A 163 13.13 16.35 6.09
C TRP A 163 12.71 17.54 5.23
N MET A 164 13.57 18.55 5.05
CA MET A 164 13.26 19.73 4.21
C MET A 164 12.91 19.35 2.76
N LYS A 165 13.53 18.29 2.21
CA LYS A 165 13.24 17.74 0.87
C LYS A 165 11.99 16.85 0.83
N SER A 166 11.62 16.23 1.95
CA SER A 166 10.52 15.24 2.02
C SER A 166 9.14 15.85 1.76
N LEU A 167 8.96 17.14 2.04
CA LEU A 167 7.71 17.87 1.83
C LEU A 167 7.50 18.24 0.35
N ASN A 168 6.25 18.34 -0.08
CA ASN A 168 5.88 18.72 -1.44
C ASN A 168 4.91 19.91 -1.46
N PRO A 169 5.35 21.14 -1.80
CA PRO A 169 6.72 21.49 -2.22
C PRO A 169 7.74 21.40 -1.08
N PRO A 170 9.05 21.23 -1.39
CA PRO A 170 10.12 21.25 -0.38
C PRO A 170 10.13 22.55 0.43
N VAL A 171 10.65 22.49 1.65
CA VAL A 171 10.79 23.65 2.53
C VAL A 171 11.87 24.58 1.98
N GLU A 172 11.48 25.81 1.63
CA GLU A 172 12.39 26.89 1.25
C GLU A 172 12.59 27.84 2.44
N LEU A 173 13.51 27.50 3.34
CA LEU A 173 13.90 28.31 4.49
C LEU A 173 15.37 28.75 4.32
N PRO A 174 15.70 30.05 4.34
CA PRO A 174 17.09 30.50 4.29
C PRO A 174 17.91 29.95 5.45
N ILE A 175 19.11 29.45 5.15
CA ILE A 175 20.04 28.87 6.12
C ILE A 175 21.31 29.71 6.16
N MET A 176 21.86 29.94 7.36
CA MET A 176 23.22 30.45 7.54
C MET A 176 23.98 29.55 8.50
N GLY A 177 24.98 28.81 8.01
CA GLY A 177 25.76 27.89 8.83
C GLY A 177 26.46 28.59 9.99
N LEU A 178 26.31 28.03 11.19
CA LEU A 178 27.01 28.49 12.39
C LEU A 178 28.43 27.92 12.40
N LEU A 179 29.42 28.81 12.40
CA LEU A 179 30.85 28.52 12.51
C LEU A 179 31.34 28.79 13.92
N ASN A 180 31.59 27.74 14.71
CA ASN A 180 31.99 27.87 16.12
C ASN A 180 33.32 27.18 16.46
N ASN A 181 33.83 27.39 17.67
CA ASN A 181 35.02 26.74 18.22
C ASN A 181 34.69 25.63 19.25
N TYR A 182 33.48 25.09 19.21
CA TYR A 182 33.03 23.99 20.05
C TYR A 182 33.31 22.64 19.39
N ASP A 183 33.79 21.65 20.16
CA ASP A 183 34.10 20.31 19.62
C ASP A 183 33.08 19.22 19.96
N GLY A 184 31.89 19.62 20.42
CA GLY A 184 30.86 18.71 20.92
C GLY A 184 31.00 18.37 22.41
N LEU A 185 32.15 18.65 23.02
CA LEU A 185 32.41 18.39 24.44
C LEU A 185 32.89 19.63 25.21
N GLN A 186 33.73 20.46 24.59
CA GLN A 186 34.28 21.68 25.21
C GLN A 186 34.70 22.71 24.16
N TRP A 187 34.75 23.97 24.58
CA TRP A 187 35.29 25.07 23.78
C TRP A 187 36.80 24.91 23.55
N ARG A 188 37.24 24.94 22.28
CA ARG A 188 38.64 24.77 21.86
C ARG A 188 39.40 26.08 21.85
N VAL A 189 39.43 26.74 23.01
CA VAL A 189 39.99 28.09 23.17
C VAL A 189 41.47 28.16 22.76
N GLU A 190 42.27 27.16 23.16
CA GLU A 190 43.71 27.14 22.82
C GLU A 190 43.96 26.95 21.33
N GLU A 191 43.22 26.07 20.66
CA GLU A 191 43.35 25.82 19.23
C GLU A 191 42.85 27.01 18.42
N MET A 192 41.70 27.58 18.80
CA MET A 192 41.16 28.79 18.19
C MET A 192 42.16 29.96 18.31
N ALA A 193 42.77 30.18 19.46
CA ALA A 193 43.76 31.24 19.63
C ALA A 193 44.99 31.04 18.72
N LYS A 194 45.46 29.80 18.57
CA LYS A 194 46.56 29.44 17.65
C LYS A 194 46.17 29.64 16.18
N LEU A 195 44.95 29.25 15.81
CA LEU A 195 44.36 29.45 14.48
C LEU A 195 44.30 30.95 14.17
N LEU A 196 43.70 31.74 15.05
CA LEU A 196 43.54 33.18 14.87
C LEU A 196 44.90 33.87 14.73
N ALA A 197 45.93 33.44 15.46
CA ALA A 197 47.27 34.04 15.35
C ALA A 197 48.00 33.71 14.01
N SER A 198 47.63 32.63 13.30
CA SER A 198 48.26 32.22 12.05
C SER A 198 47.53 32.75 10.81
N THR A 199 48.24 33.47 9.95
CA THR A 199 47.68 33.96 8.69
C THR A 199 47.28 32.84 7.74
N GLU A 200 48.08 31.78 7.66
CA GLU A 200 47.79 30.63 6.81
C GLU A 200 46.55 29.87 7.30
N ALA A 201 46.39 29.70 8.62
CA ALA A 201 45.23 29.02 9.20
C ALA A 201 43.94 29.85 9.03
N ARG A 202 43.98 31.17 9.28
CA ARG A 202 42.83 32.05 9.03
C ARG A 202 42.40 32.03 7.57
N GLN A 203 43.35 32.17 6.63
CA GLN A 203 43.04 32.16 5.20
C GLN A 203 42.44 30.84 4.73
N ARG A 204 42.92 29.71 5.28
CA ARG A 204 42.33 28.40 5.01
C ARG A 204 40.88 28.34 5.50
N LEU A 205 40.62 28.74 6.74
CA LEU A 205 39.25 28.71 7.27
C LEU A 205 38.31 29.63 6.49
N VAL A 206 38.77 30.84 6.13
CA VAL A 206 38.00 31.77 5.29
C VAL A 206 37.65 31.14 3.94
N HIS A 207 38.62 30.50 3.29
CA HIS A 207 38.41 29.81 2.02
C HIS A 207 37.37 28.68 2.17
N ASP A 208 37.56 27.80 3.15
CA ASP A 208 36.72 26.61 3.32
C ASP A 208 35.28 26.99 3.71
N ALA A 209 35.09 28.00 4.57
CA ALA A 209 33.77 28.49 4.96
C ALA A 209 33.01 29.12 3.76
N VAL A 210 33.70 29.89 2.90
CA VAL A 210 33.09 30.50 1.71
C VAL A 210 32.76 29.44 0.66
N GLU A 211 33.66 28.49 0.40
CA GLU A 211 33.39 27.39 -0.54
C GLU A 211 32.20 26.55 -0.07
N PHE A 212 32.13 26.23 1.22
CA PHE A 212 31.01 25.50 1.80
C PHE A 212 29.68 26.23 1.57
N ALA A 213 29.59 27.49 1.98
CA ALA A 213 28.35 28.26 1.87
C ALA A 213 27.88 28.41 0.41
N VAL A 214 28.81 28.54 -0.54
CA VAL A 214 28.50 28.59 -1.98
C VAL A 214 27.99 27.25 -2.51
N GLU A 215 28.68 26.15 -2.17
CA GLU A 215 28.33 24.80 -2.65
C GLU A 215 27.02 24.28 -2.04
N PHE A 216 26.71 24.71 -0.81
CA PHE A 216 25.49 24.35 -0.09
C PHE A 216 24.31 25.30 -0.34
N HIS A 217 24.55 26.43 -1.03
CA HIS A 217 23.56 27.47 -1.32
C HIS A 217 23.00 28.17 -0.07
N GLU A 218 23.86 28.44 0.91
CA GLU A 218 23.48 29.20 2.10
C GLU A 218 23.23 30.69 1.80
N ALA A 219 22.53 31.37 2.72
CA ALA A 219 22.37 32.82 2.68
C ALA A 219 23.62 33.57 3.22
N GLY A 220 24.53 32.86 3.89
CA GLY A 220 25.73 33.41 4.52
C GLY A 220 26.21 32.58 5.71
N ILE A 221 27.10 33.14 6.53
CA ILE A 221 27.69 32.47 7.70
C ILE A 221 27.44 33.29 8.97
N VAL A 222 27.16 32.60 10.08
CA VAL A 222 27.19 33.17 11.43
C VAL A 222 28.47 32.69 12.13
N VAL A 223 29.34 33.59 12.56
CA VAL A 223 30.56 33.23 13.31
C VAL A 223 30.31 33.37 14.80
N ASP A 224 30.54 32.29 15.54
CA ASP A 224 30.33 32.20 16.99
C ASP A 224 31.56 31.65 17.69
N PHE A 225 32.56 32.52 17.84
CA PHE A 225 33.78 32.20 18.55
C PHE A 225 33.66 32.66 20.00
N GLU A 226 33.46 31.69 20.87
CA GLU A 226 33.30 31.90 22.31
C GLU A 226 34.63 31.81 23.06
N GLU A 227 34.68 32.49 24.21
CA GLU A 227 35.86 32.59 25.08
C GLU A 227 37.15 33.09 24.37
N VAL A 228 37.02 34.04 23.44
CA VAL A 228 38.18 34.63 22.73
C VAL A 228 39.06 35.40 23.73
N PRO A 229 40.30 34.95 23.99
CA PRO A 229 41.14 35.61 24.98
C PRO A 229 41.45 37.06 24.59
N ASP A 230 41.56 37.99 25.55
CA ASP A 230 41.91 39.40 25.32
C ASP A 230 43.13 39.57 24.38
N THR A 231 44.13 38.69 24.55
CA THR A 231 45.36 38.68 23.74
C THR A 231 45.14 38.31 22.27
N SER A 232 44.01 37.66 21.96
CA SER A 232 43.63 37.20 20.62
C SER A 232 42.58 38.08 19.95
N GLN A 233 41.99 39.05 20.66
CA GLN A 233 40.97 39.96 20.12
C GLN A 233 41.43 40.72 18.86
N ALA A 234 42.70 41.13 18.80
CA ALA A 234 43.26 41.76 17.61
C ALA A 234 43.29 40.83 16.39
N TYR A 235 43.57 39.55 16.61
CA TYR A 235 43.56 38.53 15.56
C TYR A 235 42.13 38.15 15.16
N PHE A 236 41.18 38.16 16.08
CA PHE A 236 39.78 37.92 15.78
C PHE A 236 39.19 39.03 14.89
N ARG A 237 39.53 40.30 15.17
CA ARG A 237 39.20 41.41 14.27
C ARG A 237 39.83 41.24 12.88
N GLN A 238 41.08 40.78 12.82
CA GLN A 238 41.74 40.50 11.55
C GLN A 238 41.03 39.39 10.77
N PHE A 239 40.61 38.31 11.43
CA PHE A 239 39.80 37.26 10.82
C PHE A 239 38.50 37.80 10.22
N ALA A 240 37.76 38.63 10.97
CA ALA A 240 36.52 39.24 10.47
C ALA A 240 36.76 40.14 9.23
N SER A 241 37.86 40.91 9.21
CA SER A 241 38.26 41.72 8.04
C SER A 241 38.73 40.90 6.83
N GLU A 242 39.13 39.64 7.04
CA GLU A 242 39.48 38.71 5.97
C GLU A 242 38.22 37.99 5.44
N LEU A 243 37.27 37.64 6.31
CA LEU A 243 36.08 36.85 5.99
C LEU A 243 34.97 37.64 5.29
N GLU A 244 34.62 38.83 5.78
CA GLU A 244 33.52 39.63 5.20
C GLU A 244 33.68 39.92 3.71
N PRO A 245 34.82 40.45 3.21
CA PRO A 245 34.93 40.75 1.79
C PRO A 245 34.92 39.47 0.94
N ALA A 246 35.36 38.33 1.50
CA ALA A 246 35.31 37.05 0.83
C ALA A 246 33.86 36.58 0.63
N LEU A 247 33.01 36.64 1.67
CA LEU A 247 31.58 36.31 1.58
C LEU A 247 30.82 37.30 0.68
N HIS A 248 31.03 38.61 0.86
CA HIS A 248 30.33 39.64 0.08
C HIS A 248 30.67 39.56 -1.41
N SER A 249 31.88 39.14 -1.78
CA SER A 249 32.30 39.00 -3.19
C SER A 249 31.47 37.97 -3.96
N VAL A 250 30.85 37.02 -3.26
CA VAL A 250 29.97 35.98 -3.82
C VAL A 250 28.49 36.20 -3.46
N GLY A 251 28.16 37.37 -2.87
CA GLY A 251 26.79 37.75 -2.54
C GLY A 251 26.22 37.14 -1.25
N LEU A 252 27.08 36.55 -0.41
CA LEU A 252 26.72 35.95 0.88
C LEU A 252 26.85 36.96 2.02
N LYS A 253 26.08 36.77 3.09
CA LYS A 253 26.11 37.65 4.28
C LYS A 253 27.04 37.11 5.37
N LEU A 254 27.50 38.00 6.24
CA LEU A 254 28.23 37.66 7.47
C LEU A 254 27.47 38.18 8.68
N MET A 255 27.24 37.32 9.67
CA MET A 255 26.82 37.72 11.01
C MET A 255 27.86 37.29 12.04
N MET A 256 28.01 38.09 13.10
CA MET A 256 28.93 37.80 14.21
C MET A 256 28.14 37.62 15.49
N ALA A 257 28.18 36.44 16.11
CA ALA A 257 27.67 36.23 17.45
C ALA A 257 28.66 36.80 18.47
N LEU A 258 28.18 37.67 19.35
CA LEU A 258 29.00 38.36 20.36
C LEU A 258 28.30 38.32 21.72
N PRO A 259 29.05 38.24 22.84
CA PRO A 259 28.48 38.15 24.18
C PRO A 259 27.68 39.41 24.58
N ALA A 260 26.86 39.30 25.63
CA ALA A 260 26.14 40.42 26.24
C ALA A 260 27.11 41.42 26.86
N ARG A 261 27.43 42.50 26.13
CA ARG A 261 28.41 43.55 26.45
C ARG A 261 29.63 43.08 27.26
N ASP A 262 30.68 42.70 26.53
CA ASP A 262 32.02 42.49 27.06
C ASP A 262 32.98 43.55 26.51
N ASP A 263 33.58 44.36 27.39
CA ASP A 263 34.49 45.45 27.03
C ASP A 263 35.77 44.95 26.30
N ALA A 264 36.06 43.65 26.30
CA ALA A 264 37.14 43.05 25.51
C ALA A 264 36.83 43.04 23.99
N TYR A 265 35.55 43.07 23.61
CA TYR A 265 35.09 43.01 22.22
C TYR A 265 34.80 44.42 21.66
N ASP A 266 35.23 44.67 20.42
CA ASP A 266 35.05 45.96 19.74
C ASP A 266 33.77 45.94 18.90
N TYR A 267 32.63 46.23 19.54
CA TYR A 267 31.31 46.16 18.89
C TYR A 267 31.19 47.14 17.72
N GLU A 268 31.75 48.35 17.83
CA GLU A 268 31.76 49.33 16.74
C GLU A 268 32.52 48.79 15.51
N PHE A 269 33.65 48.13 15.71
CA PHE A 269 34.40 47.48 14.64
C PHE A 269 33.59 46.36 13.99
N PHE A 270 33.09 45.39 14.77
CA PHE A 270 32.36 44.26 14.22
C PHE A 270 31.10 44.71 13.50
N ALA A 271 30.38 45.71 14.02
CA ALA A 271 29.21 46.30 13.37
C ALA A 271 29.52 46.93 12.00
N LYS A 272 30.75 47.40 11.76
CA LYS A 272 31.20 47.85 10.43
C LYS A 272 31.59 46.68 9.52
N GLN A 273 32.07 45.59 10.11
CA GLN A 273 32.68 44.45 9.43
C GLN A 273 31.70 43.28 9.18
N CYS A 274 30.43 43.39 9.54
CA CYS A 274 29.40 42.37 9.26
C CYS A 274 28.05 42.99 8.85
N ASP A 275 27.14 42.16 8.36
CA ASP A 275 25.76 42.55 8.03
C ASP A 275 24.93 42.79 9.30
N ALA A 276 25.10 41.93 10.31
CA ALA A 276 24.46 42.06 11.62
C ALA A 276 25.28 41.40 12.74
N ILE A 277 25.19 41.94 13.95
CA ILE A 277 25.65 41.31 15.18
C ILE A 277 24.50 40.51 15.77
N VAL A 278 24.74 39.23 16.05
CA VAL A 278 23.85 38.41 16.86
C VAL A 278 24.28 38.56 18.32
N LEU A 279 23.56 39.37 19.09
CA LEU A 279 23.90 39.66 20.47
C LEU A 279 23.37 38.53 21.37
N MET A 280 24.25 37.75 21.98
CA MET A 280 23.91 36.67 22.92
C MET A 280 23.51 37.26 24.27
N ASN A 281 22.29 37.80 24.35
CA ASN A 281 21.81 38.59 25.49
C ASN A 281 21.11 37.73 26.55
N TYR A 282 21.77 36.64 26.92
CA TYR A 282 21.40 35.71 27.98
C TYR A 282 22.68 35.27 28.71
N ASP A 283 22.60 34.29 29.62
CA ASP A 283 23.73 33.86 30.46
C ASP A 283 24.28 34.95 31.41
N GLU A 284 23.41 35.79 31.99
CA GLU A 284 23.77 36.64 33.14
C GLU A 284 24.37 35.79 34.28
N HIS A 285 23.82 34.58 34.47
CA HIS A 285 24.40 33.48 35.23
C HIS A 285 24.41 32.23 34.33
N TRP A 286 25.53 31.50 34.33
CA TRP A 286 25.80 30.37 33.44
C TRP A 286 26.31 29.15 34.22
N GLN A 287 26.61 28.05 33.53
CA GLN A 287 26.95 26.76 34.13
C GLN A 287 28.03 26.79 35.24
N THR A 288 29.03 27.66 35.15
CA THR A 288 30.13 27.74 36.13
C THR A 288 30.03 28.95 37.06
N SER A 289 29.03 29.81 36.90
CA SER A 289 28.75 30.90 37.82
C SER A 289 27.99 30.42 39.06
N PRO A 290 27.87 31.26 40.11
CA PRO A 290 26.87 31.04 41.16
C PRO A 290 25.44 31.02 40.59
N PRO A 291 24.46 30.42 41.29
CA PRO A 291 23.06 30.41 40.86
C PRO A 291 22.45 31.81 40.85
N GLY A 292 21.66 32.13 39.82
CA GLY A 292 20.96 33.40 39.65
C GLY A 292 20.13 33.45 38.36
N PRO A 293 19.44 34.58 38.08
CA PRO A 293 18.63 34.74 36.88
C PRO A 293 19.48 34.58 35.61
N VAL A 294 18.95 33.87 34.63
CA VAL A 294 19.66 33.59 33.37
C VAL A 294 19.69 34.85 32.48
N ALA A 295 18.64 35.67 32.51
CA ALA A 295 18.58 36.94 31.80
C ALA A 295 17.55 37.85 32.48
N SER A 296 17.94 38.60 33.52
CA SER A 296 17.00 39.51 34.16
C SER A 296 16.59 40.65 33.21
N GLN A 297 15.32 41.06 33.24
CA GLN A 297 14.78 42.03 32.28
C GLN A 297 15.55 43.37 32.28
N ASP A 298 15.94 43.86 33.46
CA ASP A 298 16.68 45.12 33.58
C ASP A 298 18.12 44.97 33.01
N TRP A 299 18.77 43.82 33.24
CA TRP A 299 20.09 43.50 32.67
C TRP A 299 20.01 43.38 31.15
N TYR A 300 19.02 42.65 30.63
CA TYR A 300 18.76 42.48 29.20
C TYR A 300 18.62 43.82 28.49
N VAL A 301 17.76 44.71 29.02
CA VAL A 301 17.51 46.04 28.43
C VAL A 301 18.74 46.94 28.52
N GLU A 302 19.47 46.91 29.64
CA GLU A 302 20.64 47.75 29.83
C GLU A 302 21.78 47.36 28.89
N ASN A 303 22.08 46.07 28.75
CA ASN A 303 23.07 45.57 27.80
C ASN A 303 22.74 45.99 26.37
N LEU A 304 21.48 45.84 25.97
CA LEU A 304 21.04 46.20 24.63
C LEU A 304 21.16 47.70 24.37
N ARG A 305 20.75 48.56 25.31
CA ARG A 305 20.92 50.02 25.19
C ARG A 305 22.37 50.42 25.05
N GLN A 306 23.22 49.76 25.83
CA GLN A 306 24.64 50.02 25.88
C GLN A 306 25.33 49.64 24.56
N VAL A 307 25.05 48.46 24.01
CA VAL A 307 25.55 48.07 22.68
C VAL A 307 25.02 49.02 21.60
N MET A 308 23.79 49.50 21.72
CA MET A 308 23.19 50.48 20.80
C MET A 308 23.83 51.88 20.83
N GLU A 309 24.67 52.20 21.82
CA GLU A 309 25.47 53.43 21.81
C GLU A 309 26.54 53.39 20.71
N GLU A 310 27.02 52.18 20.36
CA GLU A 310 28.09 51.94 19.40
C GLU A 310 27.58 51.32 18.08
N VAL A 311 26.50 50.53 18.16
CA VAL A 311 25.96 49.74 17.05
C VAL A 311 24.57 50.24 16.64
N PRO A 312 24.32 50.54 15.34
CA PRO A 312 22.98 50.89 14.90
C PRO A 312 21.98 49.75 15.15
N ALA A 313 20.81 50.05 15.73
CA ALA A 313 19.77 49.05 16.04
C ALA A 313 19.44 48.10 14.85
N ARG A 314 19.38 48.64 13.64
CA ARG A 314 19.14 47.88 12.39
C ARG A 314 20.23 46.85 12.01
N LYS A 315 21.32 46.76 12.78
CA LYS A 315 22.39 45.77 12.64
C LYS A 315 22.47 44.83 13.85
N ILE A 316 21.49 44.87 14.75
CA ILE A 316 21.47 44.02 15.94
C ILE A 316 20.35 43.00 15.79
N ILE A 317 20.68 41.72 15.87
CA ILE A 317 19.75 40.64 16.07
C ILE A 317 19.97 40.17 17.50
N VAL A 318 18.96 40.22 18.37
CA VAL A 318 19.14 39.84 19.77
C VAL A 318 18.78 38.39 19.96
N ALA A 319 19.71 37.58 20.45
CA ALA A 319 19.43 36.20 20.77
C ALA A 319 18.66 36.13 22.11
N VAL A 320 17.53 35.43 22.08
CA VAL A 320 16.58 35.25 23.19
C VAL A 320 16.72 33.81 23.67
N GLY A 321 17.09 33.65 24.94
CA GLY A 321 17.25 32.33 25.56
C GLY A 321 15.90 31.74 25.95
N SER A 322 15.72 30.44 25.73
CA SER A 322 14.61 29.70 26.34
C SER A 322 15.06 28.30 26.76
N TYR A 323 15.55 28.24 28.00
CA TYR A 323 16.13 27.06 28.65
C TYR A 323 16.25 27.34 30.16
N ALA A 324 16.77 26.38 30.92
CA ALA A 324 17.04 26.52 32.34
C ALA A 324 18.44 26.04 32.73
N TYR A 325 18.89 26.44 33.92
CA TYR A 325 20.06 25.88 34.58
C TYR A 325 19.69 25.36 35.97
N ASP A 326 20.27 24.22 36.33
CA ASP A 326 20.14 23.58 37.63
C ASP A 326 21.49 23.49 38.35
N TRP A 327 21.63 24.25 39.44
CA TRP A 327 22.83 24.27 40.28
C TRP A 327 22.64 23.43 41.55
N SER A 328 23.51 22.43 41.75
CA SER A 328 23.58 21.64 42.99
C SER A 328 24.51 22.28 44.05
N ASP A 329 24.15 22.19 45.34
CA ASP A 329 24.96 22.67 46.46
C ASP A 329 26.23 21.82 46.73
N ASN A 330 26.32 20.63 46.13
CA ASN A 330 27.50 19.76 46.14
C ASN A 330 28.68 20.32 45.29
N ALA A 331 28.41 21.31 44.42
CA ALA A 331 29.40 21.96 43.56
C ALA A 331 30.54 22.69 44.31
N LYS A 332 30.44 22.86 45.65
CA LYS A 332 31.56 23.37 46.46
C LYS A 332 32.63 22.33 46.76
N LYS A 333 32.38 21.04 46.55
CA LYS A 333 33.33 19.93 46.82
C LYS A 333 33.76 19.16 45.56
N ALA A 334 32.86 18.99 44.61
CA ALA A 334 33.19 18.55 43.26
C ALA A 334 33.16 19.78 42.35
N LYS A 335 34.10 19.95 41.41
CA LYS A 335 34.07 21.04 40.42
C LYS A 335 32.94 20.82 39.39
N GLU A 336 31.72 20.56 39.85
CA GLU A 336 30.57 20.26 39.00
C GLU A 336 29.94 21.58 38.54
N SER A 337 29.78 21.71 37.24
CA SER A 337 29.03 22.78 36.57
C SER A 337 27.53 22.52 36.70
N ALA A 338 26.72 23.57 36.70
CA ALA A 338 25.26 23.41 36.60
C ALA A 338 24.87 22.70 35.31
N GLN A 339 23.79 21.94 35.40
CA GLN A 339 23.20 21.24 34.26
C GLN A 339 22.32 22.23 33.48
N SER A 340 22.47 22.23 32.15
CA SER A 340 21.52 22.92 31.28
C SER A 340 20.33 22.00 31.04
N LEU A 341 19.11 22.55 31.12
CA LEU A 341 17.86 21.83 30.96
C LEU A 341 16.97 22.53 29.93
N THR A 342 16.14 21.78 29.21
CA THR A 342 15.01 22.37 28.48
C THR A 342 14.00 22.97 29.46
N ILE A 343 13.11 23.85 28.99
CA ILE A 343 12.01 24.32 29.83
C ILE A 343 11.12 23.17 30.27
N GLN A 344 10.91 22.17 29.42
CA GLN A 344 10.09 21.02 29.74
C GLN A 344 10.72 20.15 30.85
N GLU A 345 12.01 19.86 30.77
CA GLU A 345 12.77 19.16 31.81
C GLU A 345 12.73 19.92 33.14
N ALA A 346 12.92 21.24 33.11
CA ALA A 346 12.85 22.07 34.29
C ALA A 346 11.46 22.04 34.95
N LEU A 347 10.38 22.05 34.16
CA LEU A 347 9.01 21.94 34.69
C LEU A 347 8.70 20.52 35.20
N LEU A 348 9.31 19.49 34.59
CA LEU A 348 9.21 18.11 35.07
C LEU A 348 9.87 17.94 36.43
N HIS A 349 11.12 18.40 36.60
CA HIS A 349 11.82 18.34 37.90
C HIS A 349 11.02 19.06 39.00
N ALA A 350 10.40 20.21 38.65
CA ALA A 350 9.49 20.89 39.56
C ALA A 350 8.30 20.00 39.94
N TYR A 351 7.61 19.40 38.96
CA TYR A 351 6.48 18.49 39.20
C TYR A 351 6.86 17.27 40.04
N GLU A 352 7.98 16.63 39.72
CA GLU A 352 8.44 15.41 40.40
C GLU A 352 8.79 15.65 41.86
N SER A 353 9.25 16.85 42.19
CA SER A 353 9.57 17.27 43.55
C SER A 353 8.34 17.54 44.43
N CYS A 354 7.12 17.55 43.88
CA CYS A 354 5.88 17.83 44.61
C CYS A 354 5.26 16.60 45.29
N ASP A 355 4.34 16.83 46.24
CA ASP A 355 3.60 15.75 46.90
C ASP A 355 2.60 15.12 45.93
N LYS A 356 2.82 13.84 45.62
CA LYS A 356 2.04 13.07 44.64
C LYS A 356 0.59 12.77 45.08
N THR A 357 0.11 13.31 46.21
CA THR A 357 -1.30 13.23 46.63
C THR A 357 -2.20 14.28 45.96
N THR A 358 -1.64 15.26 45.25
CA THR A 358 -2.37 16.20 44.40
C THR A 358 -2.67 15.61 43.01
N PRO A 359 -3.64 16.16 42.26
CA PRO A 359 -3.88 15.77 40.87
C PRO A 359 -2.62 15.91 39.99
N ALA A 360 -2.47 15.02 39.00
CA ALA A 360 -1.34 15.07 38.07
C ALA A 360 -1.17 16.44 37.42
N GLY A 361 0.08 16.92 37.34
CA GLY A 361 0.43 18.26 36.87
C GLY A 361 0.23 19.38 37.90
N VAL A 362 -0.32 19.13 39.09
CA VAL A 362 -0.59 20.17 40.11
C VAL A 362 0.29 19.96 41.34
N CYS A 363 0.99 21.01 41.79
CA CYS A 363 1.74 21.00 43.04
C CYS A 363 1.00 21.75 44.16
N ALA A 364 1.05 21.25 45.40
CA ALA A 364 0.39 21.92 46.52
C ALA A 364 1.14 23.19 46.95
N ALA A 365 0.40 24.14 47.54
CA ALA A 365 1.00 25.37 48.08
C ALA A 365 1.97 25.07 49.24
N GLY A 366 3.24 25.48 49.11
CA GLY A 366 4.30 25.22 50.10
C GLY A 366 5.27 24.09 49.75
N GLU A 367 5.19 23.57 48.52
CA GLU A 367 6.18 22.66 47.90
C GLU A 367 7.08 23.45 46.93
N ALA A 368 7.96 22.76 46.18
CA ALA A 368 8.88 23.36 45.20
C ALA A 368 8.15 23.86 43.93
N GLN A 369 7.13 24.69 44.14
CA GLN A 369 6.44 25.41 43.07
C GLN A 369 7.38 26.41 42.41
N VAL A 370 7.25 26.52 41.10
CA VAL A 370 7.88 27.59 40.31
C VAL A 370 7.37 28.94 40.81
N GLU A 371 8.28 29.77 41.29
CA GLU A 371 8.04 31.14 41.71
C GLU A 371 8.56 32.13 40.65
N PHE A 372 7.78 33.15 40.32
CA PHE A 372 8.20 34.21 39.40
C PHE A 372 8.84 35.36 40.19
N ASP A 373 10.16 35.53 40.07
CA ASP A 373 10.85 36.60 40.80
C ASP A 373 10.45 37.96 40.24
N SER A 374 9.78 38.77 41.06
CA SER A 374 9.26 40.08 40.65
C SER A 374 10.32 41.14 40.35
N ALA A 375 11.60 40.89 40.70
CA ALA A 375 12.70 41.81 40.46
C ALA A 375 13.47 41.46 39.17
N ALA A 376 13.76 40.17 38.94
CA ALA A 376 14.41 39.68 37.74
C ALA A 376 13.43 39.52 36.56
N LEU A 377 12.15 39.24 36.85
CA LEU A 377 11.14 38.77 35.90
C LEU A 377 11.54 37.44 35.23
N ASN A 378 12.19 36.55 35.99
CA ASN A 378 12.51 35.19 35.58
C ASN A 378 11.90 34.21 36.60
N PRO A 379 11.38 33.05 36.17
CA PRO A 379 10.97 31.97 37.05
C PRO A 379 12.16 31.25 37.72
N HIS A 380 11.95 30.78 38.95
CA HIS A 380 12.91 29.95 39.68
C HIS A 380 12.24 29.03 40.71
N TYR A 381 12.95 27.99 41.16
CA TYR A 381 12.55 27.16 42.29
C TYR A 381 13.75 26.42 42.91
N SER A 382 13.52 25.63 43.95
CA SER A 382 14.56 24.80 44.58
C SER A 382 13.98 23.47 45.08
N TYR A 383 14.74 22.38 44.93
CA TYR A 383 14.31 21.04 45.32
C TYR A 383 15.45 20.24 45.97
N TYR A 384 15.12 19.05 46.52
CA TYR A 384 16.11 18.08 46.98
C TYR A 384 16.20 16.91 46.01
N ASP A 385 17.42 16.50 45.67
CA ASP A 385 17.65 15.24 44.97
C ASP A 385 17.47 14.03 45.92
N GLU A 386 17.58 12.83 45.36
CA GLU A 386 17.53 11.55 46.10
C GLU A 386 18.67 11.34 47.10
N HIS A 387 19.69 12.20 47.07
CA HIS A 387 20.87 12.20 47.94
C HIS A 387 20.84 13.33 48.98
N ASP A 388 19.72 14.03 49.14
CA ASP A 388 19.51 15.19 50.02
C ASP A 388 20.35 16.44 49.67
N HIS A 389 20.83 16.59 48.43
CA HIS A 389 21.48 17.82 47.94
C HIS A 389 20.45 18.87 47.55
N VAL A 390 20.74 20.14 47.81
CA VAL A 390 19.86 21.25 47.41
C VAL A 390 20.20 21.68 46.01
N HIS A 391 19.17 21.72 45.16
CA HIS A 391 19.23 22.22 43.81
C HIS A 391 18.52 23.58 43.70
N GLN A 392 19.07 24.49 42.90
CA GLN A 392 18.49 25.79 42.57
C GLN A 392 18.35 25.90 41.06
N VAL A 393 17.11 26.11 40.60
CA VAL A 393 16.80 26.18 39.18
C VAL A 393 16.32 27.59 38.81
N TRP A 394 16.88 28.16 37.75
CA TRP A 394 16.42 29.40 37.12
C TRP A 394 16.18 29.15 35.63
N MET A 395 15.14 29.76 35.07
CA MET A 395 14.72 29.48 33.69
C MET A 395 14.23 30.70 32.92
N LEU A 396 14.16 30.58 31.59
CA LEU A 396 13.64 31.57 30.64
C LEU A 396 12.46 31.00 29.85
N ASP A 397 11.26 31.20 30.36
CA ASP A 397 10.04 30.66 29.78
C ASP A 397 9.38 31.61 28.77
N ALA A 398 8.21 31.25 28.24
CA ALA A 398 7.53 32.09 27.23
C ALA A 398 7.08 33.46 27.76
N VAL A 399 6.82 33.59 29.07
CA VAL A 399 6.49 34.86 29.71
C VAL A 399 7.73 35.76 29.75
N THR A 400 8.88 35.19 30.06
CA THR A 400 10.17 35.89 30.04
C THR A 400 10.52 36.32 28.61
N ALA A 401 10.42 35.40 27.65
CA ALA A 401 10.63 35.70 26.23
C ALA A 401 9.68 36.79 25.71
N TYR A 402 8.41 36.80 26.13
CA TYR A 402 7.48 37.90 25.77
C TYR A 402 8.06 39.26 26.16
N ASN A 403 8.52 39.41 27.40
CA ASN A 403 9.07 40.66 27.94
C ASN A 403 10.34 41.10 27.19
N GLU A 404 11.22 40.16 26.87
CA GLU A 404 12.47 40.41 26.13
C GLU A 404 12.22 40.78 24.66
N LEU A 405 11.30 40.07 23.99
CA LEU A 405 10.83 40.40 22.64
C LEU A 405 10.24 41.82 22.61
N ARG A 406 9.35 42.15 23.57
CA ARG A 406 8.70 43.46 23.65
C ARG A 406 9.69 44.59 23.89
N ALA A 407 10.77 44.34 24.64
CA ALA A 407 11.84 45.30 24.82
C ALA A 407 12.67 45.52 23.54
N SER A 408 13.01 44.42 22.86
CA SER A 408 13.80 44.41 21.63
C SER A 408 13.09 45.18 20.51
N GLU A 409 11.79 44.94 20.31
CA GLU A 409 10.96 45.61 19.30
C GLU A 409 10.86 47.12 19.50
N ARG A 410 10.74 47.57 20.76
CA ARG A 410 10.66 49.00 21.10
C ARG A 410 11.99 49.73 20.88
N LEU A 411 13.09 49.03 21.10
CA LEU A 411 14.43 49.52 20.80
C LEU A 411 14.74 49.48 19.30
N GLY A 412 13.89 48.82 18.50
CA GLY A 412 13.96 48.86 17.04
C GLY A 412 15.15 48.10 16.47
N VAL A 413 15.59 47.03 17.16
CA VAL A 413 16.65 46.13 16.67
C VAL A 413 16.25 45.48 15.34
N GLN A 414 17.18 44.93 14.57
CA GLN A 414 16.86 44.30 13.29
C GLN A 414 15.95 43.08 13.42
N GLY A 415 16.10 42.33 14.51
CA GLY A 415 15.35 41.11 14.74
C GLY A 415 15.77 40.40 16.02
N THR A 416 15.30 39.16 16.17
CA THR A 416 15.59 38.30 17.31
C THR A 416 15.93 36.88 16.85
N ALA A 417 16.73 36.16 17.63
CA ALA A 417 17.14 34.79 17.34
C ALA A 417 16.85 33.86 18.53
N LEU A 418 16.08 32.78 18.36
CA LEU A 418 15.78 31.86 19.46
C LEU A 418 16.96 30.92 19.73
N TRP A 419 17.53 30.95 20.94
CA TRP A 419 18.50 29.97 21.43
C TRP A 419 17.83 29.05 22.46
N ARG A 420 17.44 27.82 22.10
CA ARG A 420 17.51 27.20 20.77
C ARG A 420 16.22 26.42 20.46
N LEU A 421 16.07 25.96 19.21
CA LEU A 421 14.98 25.03 18.88
C LEU A 421 15.09 23.77 19.73
N GLY A 422 13.94 23.28 20.20
CA GLY A 422 13.83 22.09 21.06
C GLY A 422 13.87 22.40 22.57
N SER A 423 14.60 23.43 23.02
CA SER A 423 14.68 23.74 24.45
C SER A 423 13.57 24.67 24.96
N ALA A 424 12.95 25.41 24.03
CA ALA A 424 12.08 26.52 24.33
C ALA A 424 10.73 26.10 24.91
N ASP A 425 10.16 27.00 25.71
CA ASP A 425 8.77 26.89 26.15
C ASP A 425 7.82 26.77 24.95
N THR A 426 7.07 25.67 24.88
CA THR A 426 6.20 25.33 23.74
C THR A 426 5.12 26.36 23.43
N SER A 427 4.80 27.26 24.38
CA SER A 427 3.81 28.32 24.21
C SER A 427 4.39 29.65 23.71
N VAL A 428 5.70 29.73 23.40
CA VAL A 428 6.36 30.97 22.92
C VAL A 428 5.94 31.38 21.50
N TRP A 429 5.63 30.41 20.64
CA TRP A 429 5.42 30.62 19.21
C TRP A 429 4.32 31.63 18.83
N PRO A 430 3.15 31.67 19.49
CA PRO A 430 2.12 32.68 19.23
C PRO A 430 2.60 34.13 19.43
N VAL A 431 3.56 34.37 20.33
CA VAL A 431 4.11 35.72 20.58
C VAL A 431 5.40 35.97 19.80
N TRP A 432 6.10 34.91 19.40
CA TRP A 432 7.27 34.97 18.52
C TRP A 432 6.93 35.59 17.15
N ASP A 433 5.83 35.16 16.53
CA ASP A 433 5.42 35.68 15.22
C ASP A 433 4.67 37.04 15.30
N ALA A 434 4.39 37.55 16.51
CA ALA A 434 3.59 38.76 16.70
C ALA A 434 4.43 39.98 17.12
N THR A 435 4.52 41.01 16.26
CA THR A 435 5.21 42.29 16.58
C THR A 435 4.41 43.25 17.45
N ARG A 436 3.10 43.02 17.59
CA ARG A 436 2.12 43.83 18.33
C ARG A 436 0.98 42.91 18.82
N PRO A 437 1.26 41.95 19.72
CA PRO A 437 0.26 41.02 20.22
C PRO A 437 -0.85 41.81 20.92
N ASP A 438 -2.09 41.53 20.56
CA ASP A 438 -3.24 42.01 21.31
C ASP A 438 -3.47 41.13 22.55
N ASP A 439 -4.53 41.42 23.31
CA ASP A 439 -4.87 40.63 24.49
C ASP A 439 -5.15 39.16 24.13
N ALA A 440 -5.70 38.90 22.94
CA ALA A 440 -6.02 37.54 22.50
C ALA A 440 -4.75 36.73 22.20
N VAL A 441 -3.74 37.34 21.58
CA VAL A 441 -2.43 36.70 21.35
C VAL A 441 -1.71 36.47 22.68
N ARG A 442 -1.69 37.47 23.58
CA ARG A 442 -1.09 37.31 24.92
C ARG A 442 -1.72 36.15 25.69
N GLN A 443 -3.05 36.04 25.68
CA GLN A 443 -3.75 34.99 26.41
C GLN A 443 -3.41 33.57 25.94
N LYS A 444 -2.85 33.39 24.73
CA LYS A 444 -2.36 32.07 24.28
C LYS A 444 -1.16 31.57 25.09
N LEU A 445 -0.45 32.44 25.80
CA LEU A 445 0.63 32.04 26.72
C LEU A 445 0.09 31.29 27.96
N ALA A 446 -1.21 31.40 28.26
CA ALA A 446 -1.82 30.73 29.40
C ALA A 446 -1.90 29.21 29.20
N ASP A 447 -2.14 28.77 27.96
CA ASP A 447 -2.20 27.35 27.62
C ASP A 447 -0.80 26.82 27.33
N LEU A 448 -0.37 25.80 28.07
CA LEU A 448 0.93 25.15 27.93
C LEU A 448 0.75 23.81 27.21
N PRO A 449 1.00 23.71 25.90
CA PRO A 449 0.96 22.42 25.24
C PRO A 449 2.06 21.48 25.78
N PRO A 450 1.86 20.15 25.70
CA PRO A 450 2.92 19.21 26.02
C PRO A 450 4.10 19.37 25.06
N GLY A 451 5.31 19.08 25.55
CA GLY A 451 6.56 19.17 24.79
C GLY A 451 6.77 17.98 23.86
N PRO A 452 7.71 18.12 22.90
CA PRO A 452 8.14 17.00 22.08
C PRO A 452 8.96 15.98 22.89
N ASP A 453 9.55 16.39 24.01
CA ASP A 453 10.46 15.57 24.83
C ASP A 453 9.77 14.30 25.37
N LEU A 454 10.54 13.24 25.60
CA LEU A 454 10.09 12.02 26.27
C LEU A 454 10.69 11.91 27.68
N ILE A 455 9.89 11.45 28.63
CA ILE A 455 10.36 11.12 29.97
C ILE A 455 10.67 9.63 29.98
N LEU A 456 11.95 9.27 29.94
CA LEU A 456 12.42 7.89 29.87
C LEU A 456 13.05 7.51 31.22
N ASP A 457 12.44 6.55 31.92
CA ASP A 457 12.92 6.08 33.23
C ASP A 457 13.50 4.67 33.15
N GLY A 458 14.78 4.52 33.47
CA GLY A 458 15.49 3.23 33.48
C GLY A 458 16.27 2.95 32.20
N ASP A 459 16.94 1.80 32.16
CA ASP A 459 17.93 1.47 31.12
C ASP A 459 17.52 0.29 30.21
N GLY A 460 16.31 -0.24 30.38
CA GLY A 460 15.86 -1.44 29.66
C GLY A 460 15.39 -1.20 28.20
N ASP A 461 15.05 -2.29 27.52
CA ASP A 461 14.54 -2.26 26.13
C ASP A 461 13.03 -2.53 26.04
N VAL A 462 12.36 -2.81 27.15
CA VAL A 462 10.90 -3.04 27.18
C VAL A 462 10.23 -1.77 27.67
N TRP A 463 9.32 -1.23 26.87
CA TRP A 463 8.69 0.06 27.16
C TRP A 463 7.33 -0.12 27.81
N HIS A 464 7.11 0.63 28.89
CA HIS A 464 5.84 0.69 29.58
C HIS A 464 5.40 2.14 29.76
N PHE A 465 4.31 2.52 29.10
CA PHE A 465 3.78 3.88 29.18
C PHE A 465 3.04 4.05 30.52
N ILE A 466 3.57 4.90 31.39
CA ILE A 466 3.02 5.23 32.71
C ILE A 466 2.00 6.37 32.59
N ASP A 467 2.29 7.36 31.74
CA ASP A 467 1.43 8.52 31.51
C ASP A 467 1.49 8.98 30.05
N THR A 468 0.41 9.61 29.62
CA THR A 468 0.27 10.21 28.28
C THR A 468 0.30 11.73 28.38
N PRO A 469 0.67 12.46 27.32
CA PRO A 469 0.83 13.90 27.34
C PRO A 469 -0.37 14.65 27.91
N LYS A 470 -0.10 15.63 28.76
CA LYS A 470 -1.10 16.50 29.39
C LYS A 470 -0.71 17.96 29.15
N SER A 471 -1.69 18.75 28.73
CA SER A 471 -1.54 20.20 28.66
C SER A 471 -1.46 20.79 30.06
N GLY A 472 -0.54 21.72 30.24
CA GLY A 472 -0.45 22.57 31.43
C GLY A 472 -1.28 23.85 31.27
N HIS A 473 -1.27 24.67 32.32
CA HIS A 473 -1.88 25.99 32.33
C HIS A 473 -1.11 26.93 33.27
N ARG A 474 -1.01 28.20 32.90
CA ARG A 474 -0.50 29.27 33.76
C ARG A 474 -1.40 30.50 33.76
N THR A 475 -1.34 31.24 34.86
CA THR A 475 -1.93 32.57 35.00
C THR A 475 -0.84 33.62 35.14
N PHE A 476 -1.04 34.78 34.52
CA PHE A 476 -0.07 35.87 34.57
C PHE A 476 -0.75 37.24 34.62
N THR A 477 -0.03 38.25 35.10
CA THR A 477 -0.52 39.64 35.21
C THR A 477 0.22 40.55 34.24
N TYR A 478 -0.51 41.10 33.28
CA TYR A 478 -0.02 42.09 32.32
C TYR A 478 -0.19 43.52 32.84
N ASP A 479 0.86 44.34 32.72
CA ASP A 479 0.84 45.77 33.03
C ASP A 479 0.87 46.60 31.71
N PRO A 480 -0.27 47.21 31.31
CA PRO A 480 -0.35 48.00 30.08
C PRO A 480 0.53 49.25 30.06
N ALA A 481 0.94 49.76 31.23
CA ALA A 481 1.76 50.96 31.30
C ALA A 481 3.22 50.69 30.93
N SER A 482 3.72 49.51 31.27
CA SER A 482 5.07 49.05 30.92
C SER A 482 5.11 48.11 29.71
N ASP A 483 3.95 47.56 29.29
CA ASP A 483 3.81 46.44 28.35
C ASP A 483 4.68 45.23 28.75
N LEU A 484 4.65 44.91 30.04
CA LEU A 484 5.36 43.77 30.61
C LEU A 484 4.38 42.88 31.36
N ILE A 485 4.67 41.58 31.33
CA ILE A 485 4.12 40.63 32.27
C ILE A 485 4.93 40.73 33.56
N THR A 486 4.24 40.98 34.67
CA THR A 486 4.85 41.35 35.96
C THR A 486 4.70 40.30 37.05
N SER A 487 3.87 39.29 36.80
CA SER A 487 3.78 38.09 37.63
C SER A 487 3.29 36.92 36.79
N GLU A 488 3.66 35.72 37.22
CA GLU A 488 3.24 34.46 36.64
C GLU A 488 3.03 33.44 37.77
N LYS A 489 2.13 32.49 37.53
CA LYS A 489 1.93 31.31 38.33
C LYS A 489 1.55 30.13 37.43
N TYR A 490 2.26 29.02 37.57
CA TYR A 490 1.86 27.75 36.96
C TYR A 490 0.72 27.13 37.78
N ASP A 491 -0.44 26.94 37.14
CA ASP A 491 -1.59 26.27 37.75
C ASP A 491 -1.53 24.76 37.52
N ALA A 492 -1.00 24.35 36.35
CA ALA A 492 -0.67 22.97 36.02
C ALA A 492 0.55 22.91 35.09
N TYR A 493 1.47 21.97 35.32
CA TYR A 493 2.63 21.76 34.46
C TYR A 493 2.27 20.92 33.22
N PRO A 494 2.82 21.24 32.03
CA PRO A 494 2.71 20.39 30.86
C PRO A 494 3.57 19.14 31.06
N LEU A 495 3.00 17.97 30.78
CA LEU A 495 3.70 16.69 30.89
C LEU A 495 3.74 16.02 29.51
N SER A 496 4.84 15.37 29.19
CA SER A 496 4.99 14.58 27.97
C SER A 496 4.70 13.09 28.22
N TYR A 497 5.01 12.22 27.25
CA TYR A 497 4.95 10.78 27.49
C TYR A 497 5.93 10.36 28.58
N HIS A 498 5.46 9.55 29.51
CA HIS A 498 6.29 8.94 30.55
C HIS A 498 6.39 7.44 30.30
N ILE A 499 7.61 6.97 30.03
CA ILE A 499 7.92 5.62 29.59
C ILE A 499 8.95 4.99 30.53
N ASP A 500 8.54 3.96 31.25
CA ASP A 500 9.45 3.09 32.00
C ASP A 500 10.18 2.15 31.01
N GLN A 501 11.50 2.14 31.06
CA GLN A 501 12.41 1.28 30.30
C GLN A 501 12.87 0.10 31.17
N ILE A 502 12.22 -1.05 30.98
CA ILE A 502 12.34 -2.24 31.84
C ILE A 502 13.18 -3.32 31.15
N GLY A 503 13.86 -4.15 31.95
CA GLY A 503 14.59 -5.33 31.46
C GLY A 503 16.10 -5.15 31.31
N ALA A 504 16.66 -4.06 31.85
CA ALA A 504 18.10 -3.84 31.91
C ALA A 504 18.81 -4.97 32.65
N ALA A 505 19.81 -5.59 32.02
CA ALA A 505 20.57 -6.68 32.61
C ALA A 505 22.05 -6.67 32.19
N LYS A 506 22.96 -6.85 33.14
CA LYS A 506 24.39 -6.87 32.81
C LYS A 506 24.76 -8.15 32.04
N LYS A 507 25.38 -7.99 30.87
CA LYS A 507 25.92 -9.09 30.04
C LYS A 507 24.89 -10.17 29.66
N LYS A 508 23.62 -9.79 29.50
CA LYS A 508 22.56 -10.66 28.98
C LYS A 508 22.00 -10.08 27.69
N LEU A 509 21.77 -10.91 26.67
CA LEU A 509 21.26 -10.47 25.38
C LEU A 509 20.12 -11.38 24.89
N ALA A 510 19.04 -10.80 24.39
CA ALA A 510 17.96 -11.49 23.72
C ALA A 510 18.01 -11.22 22.21
N LEU A 511 17.86 -12.27 21.40
CA LEU A 511 17.75 -12.14 19.95
C LEU A 511 16.29 -11.99 19.54
N THR A 512 16.00 -11.02 18.69
CA THR A 512 14.67 -10.80 18.13
C THR A 512 14.75 -10.72 16.60
N PHE A 513 13.68 -11.16 15.93
CA PHE A 513 13.58 -11.18 14.47
C PHE A 513 12.26 -10.57 14.00
N ASP A 514 12.34 -9.64 13.07
CA ASP A 514 11.20 -8.92 12.50
C ASP A 514 10.98 -9.28 11.02
N ASP A 515 9.82 -8.91 10.50
CA ASP A 515 9.32 -9.12 9.13
C ASP A 515 8.97 -10.56 8.71
N GLY A 516 9.27 -11.56 9.53
CA GLY A 516 8.99 -12.96 9.22
C GLY A 516 7.51 -13.37 9.30
N PRO A 517 7.17 -14.61 8.92
CA PRO A 517 8.07 -15.64 8.40
C PRO A 517 8.28 -15.60 6.87
N ASP A 518 9.54 -15.68 6.43
CA ASP A 518 9.94 -15.87 5.04
C ASP A 518 10.27 -17.34 4.71
N PRO A 519 9.81 -17.90 3.58
CA PRO A 519 10.01 -19.32 3.24
C PRO A 519 11.45 -19.71 2.91
N THR A 520 12.34 -18.74 2.68
CA THR A 520 13.74 -18.92 2.29
C THR A 520 14.69 -18.67 3.46
N TRP A 521 14.42 -17.63 4.26
CA TRP A 521 15.35 -17.15 5.30
C TRP A 521 15.04 -17.68 6.69
N THR A 522 13.79 -17.56 7.16
CA THR A 522 13.35 -18.03 8.48
C THR A 522 13.76 -19.48 8.77
N PRO A 523 13.59 -20.47 7.84
CA PRO A 523 14.03 -21.85 8.10
C PRO A 523 15.53 -21.98 8.41
N LYS A 524 16.37 -21.19 7.75
CA LYS A 524 17.84 -21.22 7.93
C LYS A 524 18.23 -20.59 9.26
N ILE A 525 17.55 -19.51 9.66
CA ILE A 525 17.74 -18.86 10.95
C ILE A 525 17.37 -19.83 12.08
N LEU A 526 16.21 -20.49 11.99
CA LEU A 526 15.78 -21.50 12.96
C LEU A 526 16.80 -22.65 13.08
N ASP A 527 17.33 -23.15 11.94
CA ASP A 527 18.37 -24.19 11.95
C ASP A 527 19.64 -23.74 12.69
N ILE A 528 20.06 -22.49 12.51
CA ILE A 528 21.22 -21.91 13.20
C ILE A 528 20.95 -21.74 14.69
N LEU A 529 19.79 -21.17 15.07
CA LEU A 529 19.40 -20.98 16.46
C LEU A 529 19.36 -22.31 17.22
N LYS A 530 18.78 -23.35 16.60
CA LYS A 530 18.79 -24.72 17.12
C LYS A 530 20.20 -25.30 17.25
N GLN A 531 21.06 -25.09 16.24
CA GLN A 531 22.45 -25.54 16.29
C GLN A 531 23.25 -24.84 17.42
N LYS A 532 23.00 -23.54 17.63
CA LYS A 532 23.69 -22.72 18.64
C LYS A 532 23.07 -22.79 20.03
N ASN A 533 21.92 -23.47 20.16
CA ASN A 533 21.12 -23.59 21.38
C ASN A 533 20.80 -22.20 21.96
N VAL A 534 20.17 -21.35 21.13
CA VAL A 534 19.74 -19.99 21.48
C VAL A 534 18.25 -19.86 21.13
N SER A 535 17.45 -19.38 22.10
CA SER A 535 16.06 -18.98 21.86
C SER A 535 15.99 -17.55 21.33
N ALA A 536 14.87 -17.20 20.71
CA ALA A 536 14.65 -15.88 20.10
C ALA A 536 13.16 -15.55 20.13
N THR A 537 12.82 -14.28 19.93
CA THR A 537 11.44 -13.82 19.76
C THR A 537 11.23 -13.37 18.31
N PHE A 538 10.20 -13.87 17.64
CA PHE A 538 9.86 -13.53 16.25
C PHE A 538 8.63 -12.63 16.21
N PHE A 539 8.77 -11.40 15.74
CA PHE A 539 7.68 -10.46 15.50
C PHE A 539 7.14 -10.67 14.09
N VAL A 540 5.97 -11.30 13.99
CA VAL A 540 5.48 -11.80 12.71
C VAL A 540 4.48 -10.86 12.04
N ILE A 541 4.65 -10.69 10.72
CA ILE A 541 3.68 -10.00 9.89
C ILE A 541 2.53 -10.97 9.60
N GLY A 542 1.29 -10.56 9.93
CA GLY A 542 0.11 -11.41 9.79
C GLY A 542 -0.11 -11.93 8.36
N LEU A 543 0.12 -11.11 7.34
CA LEU A 543 0.02 -11.54 5.94
C LEU A 543 0.98 -12.70 5.61
N ASP A 544 2.22 -12.66 6.08
CA ASP A 544 3.22 -13.69 5.77
C ASP A 544 3.05 -14.93 6.65
N ALA A 545 2.66 -14.75 7.91
CA ALA A 545 2.23 -15.85 8.79
C ALA A 545 1.02 -16.62 8.20
N ASN A 546 0.09 -15.94 7.54
CA ASN A 546 -1.08 -16.58 6.90
C ASN A 546 -0.69 -17.32 5.60
N LYS A 547 0.35 -16.85 4.89
CA LYS A 547 0.91 -17.56 3.73
C LYS A 547 1.68 -18.81 4.17
N TRP A 548 2.40 -18.74 5.29
CA TRP A 548 3.33 -19.78 5.75
C TRP A 548 3.05 -20.26 7.19
N PRO A 549 1.83 -20.74 7.50
CA PRO A 549 1.45 -21.12 8.86
C PRO A 549 2.27 -22.28 9.44
N GLN A 550 2.92 -23.08 8.60
CA GLN A 550 3.84 -24.12 9.02
C GLN A 550 5.15 -23.59 9.60
N LEU A 551 5.61 -22.41 9.18
CA LEU A 551 6.81 -21.77 9.73
C LEU A 551 6.51 -21.13 11.08
N LEU A 552 5.38 -20.43 11.19
CA LEU A 552 4.88 -19.93 12.47
C LEU A 552 4.75 -21.07 13.52
N ARG A 553 4.21 -22.22 13.12
CA ARG A 553 4.17 -23.42 14.00
C ARG A 553 5.56 -23.93 14.35
N ARG A 554 6.52 -23.85 13.44
CA ARG A 554 7.89 -24.31 13.65
C ARG A 554 8.63 -23.41 14.64
N GLU A 555 8.55 -22.09 14.48
CA GLU A 555 9.08 -21.10 15.43
C GLU A 555 8.58 -21.42 16.86
N TYR A 556 7.26 -21.52 17.02
CA TYR A 556 6.67 -21.81 18.32
C TYR A 556 7.04 -23.20 18.87
N ALA A 557 7.06 -24.23 18.02
CA ALA A 557 7.37 -25.60 18.47
C ALA A 557 8.85 -25.80 18.82
N GLU A 558 9.76 -25.03 18.22
CA GLU A 558 11.20 -25.06 18.53
C GLU A 558 11.57 -24.25 19.79
N GLY A 559 10.59 -23.61 20.43
CA GLY A 559 10.74 -22.97 21.74
C GLY A 559 10.90 -21.45 21.69
N HIS A 560 10.70 -20.82 20.52
CA HIS A 560 10.79 -19.38 20.33
C HIS A 560 9.49 -18.67 20.77
N GLU A 561 9.59 -17.43 21.23
CA GLU A 561 8.44 -16.56 21.48
C GLU A 561 7.94 -15.95 20.17
N ILE A 562 6.63 -15.66 20.10
CA ILE A 562 6.01 -14.98 18.96
C ILE A 562 5.50 -13.61 19.42
N GLY A 563 5.83 -12.55 18.70
CA GLY A 563 5.27 -11.22 18.88
C GLY A 563 4.40 -10.82 17.69
N ASN A 564 3.49 -9.88 17.92
CA ASN A 564 2.67 -9.28 16.89
C ASN A 564 3.48 -8.15 16.21
N HIS A 565 3.52 -8.15 14.87
CA HIS A 565 4.13 -7.10 14.06
C HIS A 565 3.15 -6.49 13.06
N THR A 566 1.86 -6.44 13.42
CA THR A 566 0.71 -6.03 12.59
C THR A 566 0.42 -6.96 11.41
N TYR A 567 -0.71 -6.75 10.72
CA TYR A 567 -1.17 -7.67 9.69
C TYR A 567 -0.57 -7.31 8.34
N SER A 568 -0.60 -6.02 7.98
CA SER A 568 -0.13 -5.51 6.69
C SER A 568 1.18 -4.72 6.74
N HIS A 569 1.81 -4.60 7.91
CA HIS A 569 3.07 -3.86 8.09
C HIS A 569 2.96 -2.36 7.68
N PRO A 570 1.99 -1.60 8.24
CA PRO A 570 1.86 -0.17 7.91
C PRO A 570 2.98 0.65 8.57
N ASP A 571 3.32 1.80 7.97
CA ASP A 571 4.13 2.84 8.62
C ASP A 571 3.45 3.31 9.92
N TRP A 572 4.01 2.91 11.07
CA TRP A 572 3.42 3.15 12.37
C TRP A 572 3.53 4.61 12.81
N GLU A 573 4.55 5.33 12.35
CA GLU A 573 4.77 6.74 12.69
C GLU A 573 3.87 7.67 11.87
N ASN A 574 3.13 7.14 10.89
CA ASN A 574 2.23 7.92 10.07
C ASN A 574 1.15 8.61 10.94
N PRO A 575 1.09 9.95 10.98
CA PRO A 575 0.13 10.67 11.82
C PRO A 575 -1.32 10.49 11.36
N ASN A 576 -1.56 9.97 10.16
CA ASN A 576 -2.89 9.69 9.64
C ASN A 576 -3.40 8.28 10.00
N LEU A 577 -2.59 7.46 10.69
CA LEU A 577 -3.00 6.12 11.11
C LEU A 577 -4.08 6.23 12.20
N SER A 578 -5.31 5.83 11.87
CA SER A 578 -6.42 5.93 12.83
C SER A 578 -6.33 4.84 13.91
N THR A 579 -6.80 5.14 15.12
CA THR A 579 -6.90 4.16 16.23
C THR A 579 -7.67 2.90 15.82
N THR A 580 -8.70 3.03 14.97
CA THR A 580 -9.48 1.88 14.46
C THR A 580 -8.62 0.99 13.57
N GLN A 581 -7.80 1.59 12.70
CA GLN A 581 -6.89 0.83 11.83
C GLN A 581 -5.84 0.10 12.65
N ILE A 582 -5.21 0.77 13.63
CA ILE A 582 -4.27 0.14 14.57
C ILE A 582 -4.88 -1.08 15.25
N ARG A 583 -6.10 -0.93 15.79
CA ARG A 583 -6.82 -2.04 16.44
C ARG A 583 -7.08 -3.20 15.47
N TRP A 584 -7.46 -2.92 14.23
CA TRP A 584 -7.70 -3.95 13.23
C TRP A 584 -6.43 -4.68 12.83
N GLU A 585 -5.33 -3.96 12.62
CA GLU A 585 -4.01 -4.53 12.31
C GLU A 585 -3.53 -5.50 13.38
N LEU A 586 -3.65 -5.08 14.66
CA LEU A 586 -3.28 -5.91 15.79
C LEU A 586 -4.23 -7.11 15.94
N ASN A 587 -5.56 -6.89 15.92
CA ASN A 587 -6.56 -7.96 16.08
C ASN A 587 -6.49 -9.01 14.97
N LEU A 588 -6.27 -8.61 13.72
CA LEU A 588 -6.16 -9.54 12.60
C LEU A 588 -4.99 -10.50 12.79
N THR A 589 -3.85 -9.97 13.20
CA THR A 589 -2.62 -10.72 13.44
C THR A 589 -2.77 -11.61 14.67
N GLU A 590 -3.38 -11.09 15.73
CA GLU A 590 -3.67 -11.85 16.95
C GLU A 590 -4.57 -13.06 16.65
N ARG A 591 -5.72 -12.83 16.00
CA ARG A 591 -6.65 -13.92 15.62
C ARG A 591 -6.01 -14.96 14.72
N LEU A 592 -5.13 -14.53 13.82
CA LEU A 592 -4.35 -15.46 13.00
C LEU A 592 -3.44 -16.33 13.88
N ILE A 593 -2.67 -15.73 14.78
CA ILE A 593 -1.77 -16.45 15.69
C ILE A 593 -2.57 -17.42 16.57
N GLU A 594 -3.67 -16.98 17.16
CA GLU A 594 -4.59 -17.80 17.95
C GLU A 594 -5.09 -19.01 17.13
N SER A 595 -5.50 -18.79 15.88
CA SER A 595 -6.00 -19.84 14.99
C SER A 595 -4.94 -20.88 14.59
N VAL A 596 -3.67 -20.47 14.49
CA VAL A 596 -2.58 -21.31 14.00
C VAL A 596 -1.87 -22.05 15.13
N LEU A 597 -1.65 -21.36 16.26
CA LEU A 597 -0.83 -21.83 17.40
C LEU A 597 -1.65 -22.20 18.63
N GLY A 598 -2.86 -21.65 18.80
CA GLY A 598 -3.66 -21.88 19.99
C GLY A 598 -3.15 -21.15 21.24
N VAL A 599 -2.45 -20.02 21.05
CA VAL A 599 -1.95 -19.16 22.12
C VAL A 599 -2.16 -17.68 21.78
N LYS A 600 -2.18 -16.82 22.81
CA LYS A 600 -2.18 -15.35 22.71
C LYS A 600 -0.80 -14.79 23.05
N PRO A 601 -0.04 -14.26 22.09
CA PRO A 601 1.19 -13.54 22.40
C PRO A 601 0.90 -12.18 23.05
N LEU A 602 1.74 -11.80 24.01
CA LEU A 602 1.63 -10.48 24.65
C LEU A 602 2.66 -9.48 24.13
N PHE A 603 3.59 -9.90 23.28
CA PHE A 603 4.61 -9.00 22.76
C PHE A 603 4.15 -8.32 21.48
N PHE A 604 4.41 -7.04 21.39
CA PHE A 604 4.19 -6.23 20.21
C PHE A 604 5.44 -5.40 19.91
N ARG A 605 5.75 -5.28 18.63
CA ARG A 605 6.72 -4.32 18.11
C ARG A 605 6.07 -3.64 16.90
N PRO A 606 6.00 -2.30 16.84
CA PRO A 606 5.44 -1.59 15.71
C PRO A 606 6.40 -1.67 14.51
N PRO A 607 5.88 -1.75 13.27
CA PRO A 607 6.68 -1.56 12.06
C PRO A 607 7.24 -0.14 11.97
N TYR A 608 8.47 0.03 11.45
CA TYR A 608 9.15 1.31 11.16
C TYR A 608 9.46 2.23 12.36
N GLY A 609 8.74 2.11 13.49
CA GLY A 609 8.83 3.02 14.63
C GLY A 609 9.69 2.55 15.82
N ILE A 610 10.43 1.44 15.70
CA ILE A 610 11.46 1.03 16.67
C ILE A 610 12.77 0.61 15.94
N ASP A 611 13.02 1.22 14.79
CA ASP A 611 14.33 1.08 14.14
C ASP A 611 15.41 1.89 14.91
N HIS A 612 14.97 2.74 15.85
CA HIS A 612 15.76 3.50 16.81
C HIS A 612 15.07 3.58 18.19
N GLN A 613 15.79 4.10 19.19
CA GLN A 613 15.16 4.49 20.46
C GLN A 613 14.24 5.68 20.20
N PRO A 614 13.07 5.77 20.86
CA PRO A 614 12.15 6.86 20.65
C PRO A 614 12.77 8.09 21.28
N GLU A 615 12.82 9.18 20.52
CA GLU A 615 13.47 10.41 20.93
C GLU A 615 12.45 11.51 21.22
N PHE A 616 11.27 11.47 20.57
CA PHE A 616 10.23 12.47 20.74
C PHE A 616 8.80 11.90 20.68
N ALA A 617 7.85 12.69 21.18
CA ALA A 617 6.46 12.33 21.44
C ALA A 617 5.67 11.85 20.22
N GLU A 618 6.07 12.28 19.02
CA GLU A 618 5.37 11.98 17.78
C GLU A 618 5.57 10.51 17.35
N GLU A 619 6.76 9.95 17.59
CA GLU A 619 7.13 8.55 17.25
C GLU A 619 6.35 7.54 18.10
N VAL A 620 6.07 7.92 19.35
CA VAL A 620 5.40 7.03 20.32
C VAL A 620 3.89 7.24 20.39
N ALA A 621 3.32 8.20 19.66
CA ALA A 621 1.94 8.66 19.86
C ALA A 621 0.88 7.56 19.74
N HIS A 622 1.15 6.55 18.91
CA HIS A 622 0.24 5.43 18.66
C HIS A 622 0.44 4.24 19.61
N LEU A 623 1.61 4.13 20.24
CA LEU A 623 2.00 3.01 21.09
C LEU A 623 1.10 2.78 22.32
N PRO A 624 0.61 3.82 23.03
CA PRO A 624 -0.35 3.62 24.12
C PRO A 624 -1.59 2.83 23.70
N THR A 625 -2.03 2.95 22.44
CA THR A 625 -3.18 2.17 21.94
C THR A 625 -2.90 0.67 21.97
N ALA A 626 -1.68 0.24 21.63
CA ALA A 626 -1.30 -1.17 21.71
C ALA A 626 -1.20 -1.63 23.17
N GLN A 627 -0.67 -0.79 24.06
CA GLN A 627 -0.60 -1.09 25.48
C GLN A 627 -2.00 -1.20 26.13
N ASP A 628 -2.93 -0.33 25.75
CA ASP A 628 -4.34 -0.38 26.19
C ASP A 628 -5.06 -1.65 25.74
N MET A 629 -4.59 -2.26 24.64
CA MET A 629 -5.05 -3.58 24.19
C MET A 629 -4.40 -4.74 24.97
N GLY A 630 -3.43 -4.44 25.86
CA GLY A 630 -2.74 -5.37 26.74
C GLY A 630 -1.42 -5.92 26.19
N TYR A 631 -0.88 -5.34 25.12
CA TYR A 631 0.45 -5.69 24.63
C TYR A 631 1.57 -5.08 25.49
N ILE A 632 2.67 -5.81 25.58
CA ILE A 632 3.97 -5.36 26.09
C ILE A 632 4.79 -4.93 24.88
N ILE A 633 5.23 -3.68 24.89
CA ILE A 633 5.95 -3.07 23.76
C ILE A 633 7.43 -3.40 23.90
N ILE A 634 7.98 -4.05 22.87
CA ILE A 634 9.36 -4.51 22.85
C ILE A 634 10.18 -3.62 21.93
N GLY A 635 11.02 -2.77 22.54
CA GLY A 635 11.97 -1.95 21.83
C GLY A 635 13.28 -2.66 21.51
N GLN A 636 14.31 -1.87 21.23
CA GLN A 636 15.68 -2.32 20.98
C GLN A 636 16.67 -1.15 21.15
N LYS A 637 17.86 -1.41 21.70
CA LYS A 637 19.01 -0.47 21.74
C LYS A 637 20.20 -0.95 20.89
N VAL A 638 20.02 -2.05 20.17
CA VAL A 638 21.08 -2.72 19.37
C VAL A 638 20.50 -3.10 18.01
N ASP A 639 20.67 -2.22 17.02
CA ASP A 639 20.26 -2.44 15.63
C ASP A 639 21.48 -2.41 14.68
N PRO A 640 21.91 -3.57 14.16
CA PRO A 640 23.01 -3.63 13.21
C PRO A 640 22.67 -3.13 11.81
N ASN A 641 21.43 -2.70 11.56
CA ASN A 641 20.92 -2.29 10.26
C ASN A 641 21.05 -3.42 9.22
N ASP A 642 20.77 -4.67 9.61
CA ASP A 642 20.91 -5.84 8.73
C ASP A 642 19.95 -5.83 7.54
N TRP A 643 18.89 -5.03 7.64
CA TRP A 643 17.93 -4.75 6.57
C TRP A 643 18.43 -3.74 5.53
N ARG A 644 19.40 -2.88 5.89
CA ARG A 644 19.87 -1.75 5.08
C ARG A 644 20.58 -2.23 3.81
N GLN A 645 20.30 -1.54 2.70
CA GLN A 645 20.99 -1.75 1.42
C GLN A 645 21.97 -0.59 1.17
N LEU A 646 23.23 -0.90 0.86
CA LEU A 646 24.24 0.11 0.52
C LEU A 646 23.94 0.78 -0.83
N LYS A 647 23.35 0.01 -1.74
CA LYS A 647 22.83 0.40 -3.05
C LYS A 647 21.65 -0.50 -3.37
N PRO A 648 20.71 -0.11 -4.27
CA PRO A 648 19.61 -0.98 -4.67
C PRO A 648 20.09 -2.38 -5.05
N GLY A 649 19.69 -3.39 -4.28
CA GLY A 649 20.07 -4.81 -4.47
C GLY A 649 21.42 -5.23 -3.89
N VAL A 650 22.13 -4.37 -3.13
CA VAL A 650 23.42 -4.69 -2.49
C VAL A 650 23.24 -4.65 -0.96
N PRO A 651 23.10 -5.82 -0.29
CA PRO A 651 22.90 -5.88 1.16
C PRO A 651 24.16 -5.54 1.96
N LEU A 652 23.99 -5.12 3.21
CA LEU A 652 25.09 -4.89 4.15
C LEU A 652 25.89 -6.19 4.40
N PRO A 653 27.23 -6.20 4.26
CA PRO A 653 28.03 -7.41 4.46
C PRO A 653 27.93 -7.98 5.87
N ALA A 654 27.90 -9.31 6.00
CA ALA A 654 27.80 -10.00 7.29
C ALA A 654 28.83 -9.57 8.34
N ALA A 655 30.07 -9.28 7.91
CA ALA A 655 31.12 -8.80 8.81
C ALA A 655 30.76 -7.44 9.45
N LYS A 656 30.10 -6.55 8.70
CA LYS A 656 29.69 -5.24 9.21
C LYS A 656 28.50 -5.35 10.16
N ILE A 657 27.57 -6.26 9.89
CA ILE A 657 26.48 -6.60 10.81
C ILE A 657 27.06 -7.04 12.16
N VAL A 658 28.01 -7.98 12.16
CA VAL A 658 28.68 -8.45 13.40
C VAL A 658 29.39 -7.31 14.12
N GLU A 659 30.13 -6.47 13.39
CA GLU A 659 30.84 -5.31 13.94
C GLU A 659 29.88 -4.31 14.62
N ASN A 660 28.76 -3.99 13.96
CA ASN A 660 27.75 -3.07 14.49
C ASN A 660 27.14 -3.63 15.79
N VAL A 661 26.74 -4.92 15.82
CA VAL A 661 26.21 -5.51 17.06
C VAL A 661 27.24 -5.51 18.18
N LEU A 662 28.50 -5.86 17.92
CA LEU A 662 29.53 -5.88 18.97
C LEU A 662 29.77 -4.48 19.55
N ARG A 663 29.73 -3.44 18.70
CA ARG A 663 29.87 -2.04 19.11
C ARG A 663 28.70 -1.59 20.00
N GLU A 664 27.49 -2.05 19.71
CA GLU A 664 26.26 -1.58 20.37
C GLU A 664 25.79 -2.49 21.51
N ALA A 665 26.24 -3.74 21.58
CA ALA A 665 25.88 -4.70 22.63
C ALA A 665 26.06 -4.18 24.09
N PRO A 666 27.00 -3.28 24.42
CA PRO A 666 27.06 -2.68 25.75
C PRO A 666 25.92 -1.70 26.06
N LYS A 667 25.20 -1.19 25.06
CA LYS A 667 24.14 -0.17 25.18
C LYS A 667 22.78 -0.76 25.58
N GLY A 668 22.55 -2.05 25.35
CA GLY A 668 21.23 -2.67 25.52
C GLY A 668 21.25 -4.18 25.74
N ASN A 669 20.05 -4.74 25.85
CA ASN A 669 19.76 -6.15 26.12
C ASN A 669 19.02 -6.86 24.98
N ILE A 670 18.38 -6.15 24.07
CA ILE A 670 17.62 -6.72 22.94
C ILE A 670 18.30 -6.36 21.61
N ILE A 671 18.66 -7.38 20.84
CA ILE A 671 19.21 -7.24 19.48
C ILE A 671 18.07 -7.42 18.46
N LEU A 672 17.90 -6.43 17.60
CA LEU A 672 17.01 -6.47 16.44
C LEU A 672 17.74 -7.10 15.24
N LEU A 673 17.11 -8.06 14.58
CA LEU A 673 17.51 -8.63 13.29
C LEU A 673 16.26 -8.86 12.44
N HIS A 674 16.42 -9.16 11.16
CA HIS A 674 15.28 -9.41 10.27
C HIS A 674 15.33 -10.82 9.68
N ASP A 675 14.19 -11.52 9.68
CA ASP A 675 14.02 -12.81 9.00
C ASP A 675 13.09 -12.74 7.79
N GLY A 676 12.43 -11.60 7.52
CA GLY A 676 11.67 -11.30 6.31
C GLY A 676 12.01 -9.94 5.69
N GLY A 677 11.13 -9.39 4.84
CA GLY A 677 11.27 -8.01 4.33
C GLY A 677 12.33 -7.77 3.24
N GLY A 678 12.96 -8.81 2.69
CA GLY A 678 13.96 -8.67 1.62
C GLY A 678 14.96 -9.82 1.53
N ASP A 679 16.14 -9.56 0.96
CA ASP A 679 17.27 -10.50 1.00
C ASP A 679 17.92 -10.48 2.39
N ARG A 680 17.82 -11.59 3.13
CA ARG A 680 18.44 -11.80 4.46
C ARG A 680 19.62 -12.77 4.43
N GLY A 681 20.22 -12.97 3.26
CA GLY A 681 21.39 -13.84 3.10
C GLY A 681 22.59 -13.42 3.96
N GLN A 682 22.82 -12.12 4.15
CA GLN A 682 23.91 -11.61 4.99
C GLN A 682 23.61 -11.76 6.49
N THR A 683 22.37 -11.56 6.93
CA THR A 683 21.91 -11.85 8.30
C THR A 683 22.15 -13.32 8.65
N VAL A 684 21.77 -14.25 7.76
CA VAL A 684 22.00 -15.70 7.94
C VAL A 684 23.49 -16.03 8.07
N LEU A 685 24.36 -15.34 7.33
CA LEU A 685 25.82 -15.54 7.42
C LEU A 685 26.43 -14.92 8.70
N ALA A 686 25.88 -13.79 9.16
CA ALA A 686 26.34 -13.07 10.35
C ALA A 686 25.94 -13.79 11.64
N LEU A 687 24.73 -14.31 11.73
CA LEU A 687 24.13 -14.88 12.95
C LEU A 687 25.02 -15.89 13.71
N PRO A 688 25.63 -16.93 13.09
CA PRO A 688 26.47 -17.86 13.83
C PRO A 688 27.77 -17.22 14.34
N GLN A 689 28.34 -16.28 13.58
CA GLN A 689 29.56 -15.55 13.95
C GLN A 689 29.28 -14.59 15.11
N LEU A 690 28.13 -13.91 15.04
CA LEU A 690 27.63 -13.01 16.07
C LEU A 690 27.48 -13.71 17.42
N ILE A 691 26.78 -14.85 17.43
CA ILE A 691 26.54 -15.63 18.66
C ILE A 691 27.85 -16.09 19.28
N ASP A 692 28.81 -16.55 18.47
CA ASP A 692 30.10 -17.00 18.97
C ASP A 692 30.95 -15.85 19.50
N ALA A 693 30.96 -14.70 18.83
CA ALA A 693 31.70 -13.50 19.25
C ALA A 693 31.18 -12.95 20.57
N LEU A 694 29.85 -12.78 20.71
CA LEU A 694 29.23 -12.28 21.94
C LEU A 694 29.45 -13.22 23.14
N ARG A 695 29.35 -14.55 22.93
CA ARG A 695 29.73 -15.52 23.97
C ARG A 695 31.21 -15.40 24.35
N GLY A 696 32.09 -15.15 23.37
CA GLY A 696 33.51 -14.87 23.59
C GLY A 696 33.77 -13.64 24.46
N GLU A 697 32.91 -12.62 24.36
CA GLU A 697 32.93 -11.41 25.21
C GLU A 697 32.19 -11.55 26.55
N GLY A 698 31.73 -12.77 26.87
CA GLY A 698 31.10 -13.12 28.13
C GLY A 698 29.61 -12.79 28.23
N TYR A 699 28.92 -12.56 27.10
CA TYR A 699 27.47 -12.39 27.09
C TYR A 699 26.74 -13.74 27.20
N GLU A 700 25.66 -13.76 27.98
CA GLU A 700 24.70 -14.85 28.07
C GLU A 700 23.48 -14.55 27.19
N PHE A 701 23.08 -15.52 26.35
CA PHE A 701 21.84 -15.38 25.58
C PHE A 701 20.64 -15.82 26.41
N VAL A 702 19.66 -14.93 26.54
CA VAL A 702 18.42 -15.12 27.29
C VAL A 702 17.20 -14.81 26.41
N SER A 703 16.00 -15.17 26.87
CA SER A 703 14.76 -14.79 26.18
C SER A 703 14.28 -13.40 26.62
N VAL A 704 13.45 -12.73 25.81
CA VAL A 704 12.82 -11.46 26.22
C VAL A 704 12.03 -11.60 27.53
N PRO A 705 11.24 -12.68 27.77
CA PRO A 705 10.61 -12.93 29.06
C PRO A 705 11.59 -12.95 30.24
N ASP A 706 12.78 -13.52 30.08
CA ASP A 706 13.78 -13.60 31.16
C ASP A 706 14.27 -12.22 31.60
N LEU A 707 14.38 -11.26 30.67
CA LEU A 707 14.77 -9.88 30.96
C LEU A 707 13.76 -9.18 31.87
N ILE A 708 12.47 -9.48 31.72
CA ILE A 708 11.37 -8.92 32.53
C ILE A 708 10.91 -9.84 33.67
N GLY A 709 11.67 -10.90 33.98
CA GLY A 709 11.38 -11.83 35.07
C GLY A 709 10.09 -12.65 34.87
N LYS A 710 9.72 -12.93 33.61
CA LYS A 710 8.56 -13.75 33.23
C LYS A 710 9.01 -15.05 32.58
N THR A 711 8.10 -16.02 32.55
CA THR A 711 8.26 -17.26 31.77
C THR A 711 7.56 -17.14 30.43
N ARG A 712 8.00 -17.92 29.44
CA ARG A 712 7.31 -18.04 28.13
C ARG A 712 5.81 -18.32 28.25
N ALA A 713 5.40 -19.14 29.22
CA ALA A 713 3.98 -19.47 29.43
C ALA A 713 3.14 -18.28 29.94
N GLN A 714 3.77 -17.28 30.56
CA GLN A 714 3.09 -16.07 31.04
C GLN A 714 2.93 -15.01 29.94
N VAL A 715 3.70 -15.12 28.84
CA VAL A 715 3.62 -14.20 27.68
C VAL A 715 3.04 -14.85 26.42
N MET A 716 2.84 -16.17 26.43
CA MET A 716 2.18 -16.96 25.38
C MET A 716 1.00 -17.72 26.00
N LEU A 717 -0.11 -17.03 26.22
CA LEU A 717 -1.22 -17.55 27.03
C LEU A 717 -2.00 -18.63 26.27
N PRO A 718 -2.29 -19.80 26.87
CA PRO A 718 -3.11 -20.81 26.22
C PRO A 718 -4.57 -20.35 26.11
N LEU A 719 -5.21 -20.68 24.99
CA LEU A 719 -6.63 -20.36 24.77
C LEU A 719 -7.58 -21.18 25.66
N SER A 720 -8.61 -20.53 26.19
CA SER A 720 -9.75 -21.16 26.83
C SER A 720 -10.58 -22.00 25.83
N PRO A 721 -11.44 -22.92 26.30
CA PRO A 721 -12.25 -23.75 25.39
C PRO A 721 -13.17 -22.96 24.45
N GLU A 722 -13.65 -21.79 24.88
CA GLU A 722 -14.49 -20.90 24.06
C GLU A 722 -13.66 -20.22 22.97
N GLU A 723 -12.53 -19.64 23.34
CA GLU A 723 -11.58 -19.02 22.39
C GLU A 723 -11.02 -20.03 21.39
N GLN A 724 -10.81 -21.28 21.78
CA GLN A 724 -10.42 -22.35 20.84
C GLN A 724 -11.47 -22.60 19.75
N PHE A 725 -12.76 -22.39 20.04
CA PHE A 725 -13.81 -22.49 19.02
C PHE A 725 -13.78 -21.29 18.08
N GLU A 726 -13.60 -20.08 18.62
CA GLU A 726 -13.46 -18.85 17.81
C GLU A 726 -12.24 -18.92 16.89
N ALA A 727 -11.08 -19.28 17.44
CA ALA A 727 -9.83 -19.48 16.71
C ALA A 727 -9.97 -20.50 15.57
N ARG A 728 -10.79 -21.56 15.74
CA ARG A 728 -11.09 -22.52 14.65
C ARG A 728 -11.98 -21.91 13.57
N ALA A 729 -12.95 -21.08 13.93
CA ALA A 729 -13.79 -20.38 12.97
C ALA A 729 -12.97 -19.37 12.16
N ASP A 730 -12.11 -18.60 12.82
CA ASP A 730 -11.18 -17.67 12.18
C ASP A 730 -10.19 -18.42 11.27
N GLY A 731 -9.60 -19.52 11.76
CA GLY A 731 -8.71 -20.38 10.98
C GLY A 731 -9.37 -20.97 9.73
N PHE A 732 -10.69 -21.25 9.77
CA PHE A 732 -11.44 -21.66 8.59
C PHE A 732 -11.55 -20.53 7.56
N ILE A 733 -11.69 -19.28 8.00
CA ILE A 733 -11.81 -18.10 7.13
C ILE A 733 -10.46 -17.71 6.52
N PHE A 734 -9.40 -17.66 7.33
CA PHE A 734 -8.02 -17.52 6.84
C PHE A 734 -7.66 -18.65 5.86
N GLY A 735 -8.09 -19.88 6.15
CA GLY A 735 -7.99 -21.01 5.24
C GLY A 735 -8.74 -20.81 3.92
N ILE A 736 -9.98 -20.34 3.94
CA ILE A 736 -10.74 -20.01 2.71
C ILE A 736 -9.99 -18.95 1.90
N TYR A 737 -9.49 -17.90 2.55
CA TYR A 737 -8.73 -16.84 1.89
C TYR A 737 -7.47 -17.40 1.22
N HIS A 738 -6.68 -18.20 1.93
CA HIS A 738 -5.50 -18.87 1.37
C HIS A 738 -5.86 -19.76 0.16
N TRP A 739 -6.85 -20.64 0.32
CA TRP A 739 -7.28 -21.55 -0.75
C TRP A 739 -7.90 -20.83 -1.93
N PHE A 740 -8.57 -19.69 -1.71
CA PHE A 740 -9.06 -18.83 -2.77
C PHE A 740 -7.90 -18.33 -3.63
N TRP A 741 -6.83 -17.79 -3.03
CA TRP A 741 -5.65 -17.34 -3.78
C TRP A 741 -4.92 -18.48 -4.48
N VAL A 742 -4.77 -19.65 -3.84
CA VAL A 742 -4.21 -20.85 -4.48
C VAL A 742 -5.05 -21.29 -5.68
N LEU A 743 -6.38 -21.33 -5.53
CA LEU A 743 -7.31 -21.67 -6.60
C LEU A 743 -7.20 -20.69 -7.77
N ILE A 744 -7.17 -19.39 -7.49
CA ILE A 744 -7.03 -18.34 -8.50
C ILE A 744 -5.71 -18.51 -9.24
N THR A 745 -4.57 -18.50 -8.55
CA THR A 745 -3.24 -18.64 -9.18
C THR A 745 -3.12 -19.92 -10.00
N THR A 746 -3.58 -21.05 -9.46
CA THR A 746 -3.57 -22.34 -10.18
C THR A 746 -4.44 -22.29 -11.43
N THR A 747 -5.62 -21.69 -11.34
CA THR A 747 -6.54 -21.52 -12.47
C THR A 747 -5.93 -20.64 -13.56
N PHE A 748 -5.19 -19.59 -13.18
CA PHE A 748 -4.45 -18.74 -14.12
C PHE A 748 -3.36 -19.52 -14.85
N ILE A 749 -2.48 -20.20 -14.12
CA ILE A 749 -1.38 -20.98 -14.72
C ILE A 749 -1.95 -22.08 -15.62
N LEU A 750 -2.94 -22.83 -15.15
CA LEU A 750 -3.58 -23.88 -15.92
C LEU A 750 -4.30 -23.32 -17.16
N GLY A 751 -4.97 -22.17 -17.02
CA GLY A 751 -5.63 -21.47 -18.14
C GLY A 751 -4.64 -21.07 -19.24
N ILE A 752 -3.50 -20.50 -18.86
CA ILE A 752 -2.42 -20.14 -19.80
C ILE A 752 -1.90 -21.40 -20.50
N ILE A 753 -1.54 -22.44 -19.75
CA ILE A 753 -1.03 -23.70 -20.30
C ILE A 753 -2.04 -24.32 -21.28
N LEU A 754 -3.32 -24.38 -20.92
CA LEU A 754 -4.37 -24.97 -21.75
C LEU A 754 -4.63 -24.16 -23.03
N VAL A 755 -4.72 -22.83 -22.95
CA VAL A 755 -4.96 -21.97 -24.12
C VAL A 755 -3.76 -21.97 -25.04
N SER A 756 -2.55 -21.73 -24.52
CA SER A 756 -1.31 -21.74 -25.31
C SER A 756 -1.07 -23.11 -25.95
N GLY A 757 -1.26 -24.19 -25.19
CA GLY A 757 -1.14 -25.56 -25.69
C GLY A 757 -2.15 -25.86 -26.79
N ARG A 758 -3.42 -25.47 -26.62
CA ARG A 758 -4.46 -25.62 -27.65
C ARG A 758 -4.10 -24.84 -28.91
N THR A 759 -3.75 -23.56 -28.79
CA THR A 759 -3.37 -22.72 -29.94
C THR A 759 -2.20 -23.35 -30.70
N LEU A 760 -1.18 -23.83 -29.99
CA LEU A 760 -0.02 -24.48 -30.61
C LEU A 760 -0.43 -25.75 -31.36
N ILE A 761 -1.20 -26.64 -30.73
CA ILE A 761 -1.63 -27.91 -31.33
C ILE A 761 -2.53 -27.65 -32.55
N ILE A 762 -3.57 -26.82 -32.42
CA ILE A 762 -4.49 -26.50 -33.52
C ILE A 762 -3.72 -25.79 -34.64
N GLY A 763 -2.83 -24.85 -34.30
CA GLY A 763 -2.00 -24.13 -35.26
C GLY A 763 -1.10 -25.06 -36.08
N ILE A 764 -0.41 -26.00 -35.42
CA ILE A 764 0.44 -27.01 -36.07
C ILE A 764 -0.41 -27.92 -36.96
N LEU A 765 -1.53 -28.46 -36.46
CA LEU A 765 -2.41 -29.34 -37.24
C LEU A 765 -3.00 -28.62 -38.46
N ALA A 766 -3.46 -27.38 -38.29
CA ALA A 766 -4.00 -26.59 -39.38
C ALA A 766 -2.92 -26.23 -40.43
N LEU A 767 -1.66 -26.07 -40.02
CA LEU A 767 -0.53 -25.89 -40.93
C LEU A 767 -0.20 -27.18 -41.69
N ILE A 768 -0.18 -28.33 -41.00
CA ILE A 768 0.03 -29.65 -41.61
C ILE A 768 -1.03 -29.91 -42.69
N GLU A 769 -2.30 -29.67 -42.40
CA GLU A 769 -3.38 -29.85 -43.38
C GLU A 769 -3.25 -28.89 -44.55
N LYS A 770 -2.88 -27.62 -44.29
CA LYS A 770 -2.66 -26.63 -45.36
C LYS A 770 -1.53 -27.00 -46.33
N LEU A 771 -0.50 -27.68 -45.83
CA LEU A 771 0.65 -28.11 -46.62
C LEU A 771 0.44 -29.46 -47.32
N ARG A 772 -0.70 -30.13 -47.08
CA ARG A 772 -0.98 -31.45 -47.65
C ARG A 772 -1.30 -31.36 -49.16
N PRO A 773 -0.65 -32.17 -50.01
CA PRO A 773 -0.80 -32.07 -51.47
C PRO A 773 -2.06 -32.74 -52.05
N ASP A 774 -2.73 -33.63 -51.31
CA ASP A 774 -3.87 -34.41 -51.82
C ASP A 774 -5.19 -33.64 -51.72
N ARG A 775 -5.72 -33.22 -52.87
CA ARG A 775 -7.11 -32.74 -53.00
C ARG A 775 -7.92 -33.81 -53.73
N PRO A 776 -9.02 -34.33 -53.14
CA PRO A 776 -9.81 -35.37 -53.78
C PRO A 776 -10.36 -34.89 -55.12
N GLU A 777 -10.03 -35.62 -56.18
CA GLU A 777 -10.52 -35.36 -57.54
C GLU A 777 -12.00 -35.76 -57.65
N ILE A 778 -12.73 -35.06 -58.51
CA ILE A 778 -14.14 -35.34 -58.78
C ILE A 778 -14.22 -36.57 -59.69
N HIS A 779 -14.83 -37.66 -59.21
CA HIS A 779 -15.13 -38.83 -60.03
C HIS A 779 -16.47 -38.67 -60.75
N GLU A 780 -16.49 -38.94 -62.06
CA GLU A 780 -17.73 -39.05 -62.85
C GLU A 780 -18.26 -40.50 -62.86
N PRO A 781 -19.58 -40.72 -62.91
CA PRO A 781 -20.65 -39.72 -62.97
C PRO A 781 -20.92 -39.06 -61.60
N LEU A 782 -21.22 -37.77 -61.63
CA LEU A 782 -21.61 -36.99 -60.46
C LEU A 782 -22.95 -37.49 -59.90
N PRO A 783 -23.09 -37.71 -58.57
CA PRO A 783 -24.36 -38.10 -57.98
C PRO A 783 -25.35 -36.92 -58.01
N GLY A 784 -26.65 -37.20 -58.17
CA GLY A 784 -27.67 -36.16 -58.00
C GLY A 784 -27.61 -35.53 -56.60
N VAL A 785 -27.90 -34.22 -56.53
CA VAL A 785 -27.90 -33.44 -55.28
C VAL A 785 -29.27 -32.80 -55.05
N THR A 786 -29.77 -32.87 -53.82
CA THR A 786 -30.93 -32.08 -53.41
C THR A 786 -30.55 -31.06 -52.34
N VAL A 787 -30.79 -29.78 -52.63
CA VAL A 787 -30.61 -28.67 -51.69
C VAL A 787 -31.89 -28.46 -50.89
N LEU A 788 -31.78 -28.37 -49.57
CA LEU A 788 -32.89 -28.13 -48.65
C LEU A 788 -32.74 -26.75 -48.02
N ILE A 789 -33.75 -25.90 -48.19
CA ILE A 789 -33.77 -24.53 -47.66
C ILE A 789 -35.00 -24.38 -46.75
N PRO A 790 -34.84 -24.46 -45.42
CA PRO A 790 -35.92 -24.14 -44.48
C PRO A 790 -36.04 -22.62 -44.31
N ALA A 791 -37.23 -22.06 -44.52
CA ALA A 791 -37.48 -20.63 -44.46
C ALA A 791 -38.64 -20.30 -43.51
N HIS A 792 -38.47 -19.30 -42.64
CA HIS A 792 -39.54 -18.77 -41.80
C HIS A 792 -39.29 -17.30 -41.44
N ASN A 793 -40.10 -16.40 -42.01
CA ASN A 793 -39.95 -14.94 -41.89
C ASN A 793 -38.62 -14.39 -42.43
N GLU A 794 -38.32 -14.64 -43.70
CA GLU A 794 -37.05 -14.34 -44.38
C GLU A 794 -37.28 -13.48 -45.65
N GLU A 795 -38.30 -12.60 -45.65
CA GLU A 795 -38.71 -11.84 -46.85
C GLU A 795 -37.60 -10.97 -47.47
N ASN A 796 -36.61 -10.56 -46.69
CA ASN A 796 -35.52 -9.69 -47.15
C ASN A 796 -34.41 -10.42 -47.91
N VAL A 797 -34.24 -11.73 -47.68
CA VAL A 797 -33.04 -12.48 -48.12
C VAL A 797 -33.38 -13.74 -48.93
N ILE A 798 -34.59 -14.31 -48.78
CA ILE A 798 -34.95 -15.62 -49.36
C ILE A 798 -34.81 -15.69 -50.88
N VAL A 799 -35.10 -14.59 -51.60
CA VAL A 799 -35.00 -14.54 -53.07
C VAL A 799 -33.55 -14.63 -53.52
N GLN A 800 -32.64 -13.91 -52.83
CA GLN A 800 -31.21 -13.94 -53.13
C GLN A 800 -30.62 -15.32 -52.86
N THR A 801 -30.97 -15.93 -51.72
CA THR A 801 -30.56 -17.28 -51.34
C THR A 801 -30.93 -18.31 -52.40
N VAL A 802 -32.21 -18.42 -52.78
CA VAL A 802 -32.65 -19.40 -53.79
C VAL A 802 -32.01 -19.12 -55.16
N SER A 803 -31.88 -17.84 -55.54
CA SER A 803 -31.22 -17.45 -56.79
C SER A 803 -29.75 -17.85 -56.82
N SER A 804 -29.02 -17.72 -55.71
CA SER A 804 -27.61 -18.12 -55.62
C SER A 804 -27.43 -19.62 -55.84
N VAL A 805 -28.37 -20.45 -55.36
CA VAL A 805 -28.37 -21.89 -55.55
C VAL A 805 -28.67 -22.27 -57.00
N LEU A 806 -29.61 -21.56 -57.65
CA LEU A 806 -29.91 -21.74 -59.08
C LEU A 806 -28.73 -21.38 -60.00
N LEU A 807 -27.85 -20.49 -59.56
CA LEU A 807 -26.61 -20.15 -60.27
C LEU A 807 -25.51 -21.21 -60.14
N SER A 808 -25.73 -22.29 -59.39
CA SER A 808 -24.72 -23.33 -59.19
C SER A 808 -24.39 -24.05 -60.50
N ASP A 809 -23.11 -24.37 -60.70
CA ASP A 809 -22.59 -25.08 -61.87
C ASP A 809 -22.81 -26.61 -61.84
N TYR A 810 -23.65 -27.10 -60.92
CA TYR A 810 -23.86 -28.52 -60.67
C TYR A 810 -24.95 -29.11 -61.59
N PRO A 811 -24.67 -30.22 -62.33
CA PRO A 811 -25.52 -30.65 -63.44
C PRO A 811 -26.85 -31.32 -63.04
N ASP A 812 -26.90 -32.11 -61.97
CA ASP A 812 -28.11 -32.80 -61.47
C ASP A 812 -28.53 -32.24 -60.10
N LEU A 813 -29.15 -31.06 -60.14
CA LEU A 813 -29.50 -30.26 -58.96
C LEU A 813 -31.01 -30.12 -58.79
N HIS A 814 -31.50 -30.47 -57.60
CA HIS A 814 -32.87 -30.24 -57.17
C HIS A 814 -32.89 -29.34 -55.94
N ILE A 815 -33.86 -28.45 -55.83
CA ILE A 815 -34.00 -27.51 -54.71
C ILE A 815 -35.36 -27.72 -54.06
N ILE A 816 -35.39 -27.93 -52.75
CA ILE A 816 -36.61 -28.02 -51.95
C ILE A 816 -36.59 -26.89 -50.92
N VAL A 817 -37.51 -25.95 -51.08
CA VAL A 817 -37.69 -24.85 -50.14
C VAL A 817 -38.93 -25.13 -49.29
N VAL A 818 -38.77 -25.13 -47.96
CA VAL A 818 -39.89 -25.32 -47.03
C VAL A 818 -40.19 -24.02 -46.32
N ASN A 819 -41.32 -23.40 -46.65
CA ASN A 819 -41.87 -22.27 -45.92
C ASN A 819 -42.62 -22.79 -44.68
N ASP A 820 -42.00 -22.66 -43.51
CA ASP A 820 -42.47 -23.15 -42.21
C ASP A 820 -43.44 -22.18 -41.53
N GLY A 821 -44.51 -21.79 -42.22
CA GLY A 821 -45.59 -20.98 -41.67
C GLY A 821 -45.22 -19.52 -41.45
N SER A 822 -44.52 -18.90 -42.41
CA SER A 822 -44.12 -17.49 -42.34
C SER A 822 -45.33 -16.55 -42.20
N ALA A 823 -45.19 -15.51 -41.38
CA ALA A 823 -46.17 -14.47 -41.16
C ALA A 823 -45.90 -13.19 -41.99
N ASP A 824 -44.76 -13.14 -42.69
CA ASP A 824 -44.36 -12.07 -43.61
C ASP A 824 -44.52 -12.49 -45.08
N LYS A 825 -43.96 -11.73 -46.03
CA LYS A 825 -44.10 -12.00 -47.47
C LYS A 825 -43.24 -13.15 -48.00
N THR A 826 -42.52 -13.90 -47.15
CA THR A 826 -41.63 -14.99 -47.59
C THR A 826 -42.32 -15.98 -48.52
N GLY A 827 -43.53 -16.42 -48.16
CA GLY A 827 -44.30 -17.37 -48.98
C GLY A 827 -44.68 -16.82 -50.34
N GLU A 828 -45.20 -15.59 -50.36
CA GLU A 828 -45.61 -14.90 -51.60
C GLU A 828 -44.41 -14.69 -52.53
N LEU A 829 -43.25 -14.31 -51.98
CA LEU A 829 -42.02 -14.11 -52.74
C LEU A 829 -41.49 -15.41 -53.34
N LEU A 830 -41.58 -16.53 -52.61
CA LEU A 830 -41.19 -17.84 -53.13
C LEU A 830 -42.06 -18.25 -54.32
N ASP A 831 -43.38 -18.14 -54.18
CA ASP A 831 -44.33 -18.51 -55.23
C ASP A 831 -44.19 -17.61 -56.46
N ALA A 832 -44.03 -16.30 -56.25
CA ALA A 832 -43.91 -15.33 -57.33
C ALA A 832 -42.64 -15.51 -58.18
N ASN A 833 -41.52 -15.88 -57.55
CA ASN A 833 -40.22 -15.93 -58.23
C ASN A 833 -39.84 -17.35 -58.72
N PHE A 834 -40.25 -18.42 -58.03
CA PHE A 834 -39.69 -19.76 -58.26
C PHE A 834 -40.72 -20.87 -58.53
N SER A 835 -42.03 -20.61 -58.49
CA SER A 835 -43.05 -21.65 -58.74
C SER A 835 -43.01 -22.27 -60.15
N ARG A 836 -42.40 -21.56 -61.12
CA ARG A 836 -42.25 -22.02 -62.51
C ARG A 836 -40.92 -22.75 -62.78
N GLU A 837 -40.00 -22.75 -61.82
CA GLU A 837 -38.69 -23.37 -61.98
C GLU A 837 -38.79 -24.88 -61.79
N SER A 838 -38.48 -25.65 -62.83
CA SER A 838 -38.67 -27.11 -62.82
C SER A 838 -37.78 -27.86 -61.82
N CYS A 839 -36.65 -27.27 -61.42
CA CYS A 839 -35.75 -27.81 -60.42
C CYS A 839 -36.06 -27.33 -58.99
N VAL A 840 -37.02 -26.42 -58.78
CA VAL A 840 -37.41 -25.89 -57.47
C VAL A 840 -38.76 -26.44 -57.04
N ARG A 841 -38.83 -26.95 -55.81
CA ARG A 841 -40.07 -27.40 -55.18
C ARG A 841 -40.32 -26.63 -53.89
N ILE A 842 -41.43 -25.91 -53.84
CA ILE A 842 -41.85 -25.14 -52.67
C ILE A 842 -42.85 -25.96 -51.86
N ILE A 843 -42.66 -26.02 -50.53
CA ILE A 843 -43.56 -26.69 -49.59
C ILE A 843 -43.99 -25.67 -48.54
N HIS A 844 -45.29 -25.39 -48.45
CA HIS A 844 -45.87 -24.58 -47.38
C HIS A 844 -46.40 -25.49 -46.27
N GLN A 845 -45.98 -25.25 -45.04
CA GLN A 845 -46.47 -25.97 -43.86
C GLN A 845 -46.83 -25.00 -42.72
N VAL A 846 -47.53 -25.51 -41.71
CA VAL A 846 -47.73 -24.78 -40.44
C VAL A 846 -46.42 -24.80 -39.67
N ASN A 847 -46.06 -23.68 -39.02
CA ASN A 847 -44.83 -23.54 -38.25
C ASN A 847 -44.66 -24.70 -37.25
N ARG A 848 -43.61 -25.49 -37.46
CA ARG A 848 -43.21 -26.63 -36.61
C ARG A 848 -41.72 -26.60 -36.25
N GLY A 849 -41.02 -25.53 -36.62
CA GLY A 849 -39.60 -25.33 -36.39
C GLY A 849 -38.71 -25.92 -37.49
N LYS A 850 -37.48 -25.41 -37.58
CA LYS A 850 -36.50 -25.78 -38.62
C LYS A 850 -36.23 -27.28 -38.73
N ALA A 851 -36.03 -27.98 -37.61
CA ALA A 851 -35.79 -29.43 -37.64
C ALA A 851 -36.96 -30.19 -38.28
N ALA A 852 -38.21 -29.77 -38.04
CA ALA A 852 -39.38 -30.38 -38.68
C ALA A 852 -39.43 -30.05 -40.17
N ALA A 853 -39.19 -28.79 -40.56
CA ALA A 853 -39.11 -28.36 -41.95
C ALA A 853 -38.02 -29.13 -42.74
N LEU A 854 -36.83 -29.29 -42.15
CA LEU A 854 -35.74 -30.07 -42.73
C LEU A 854 -36.08 -31.55 -42.90
N ASN A 855 -36.76 -32.19 -41.93
CA ASN A 855 -37.19 -33.58 -42.09
C ASN A 855 -38.27 -33.74 -43.18
N VAL A 856 -39.19 -32.78 -43.30
CA VAL A 856 -40.17 -32.77 -44.39
C VAL A 856 -39.45 -32.68 -45.74
N ALA A 857 -38.49 -31.77 -45.87
CA ALA A 857 -37.67 -31.63 -47.07
C ALA A 857 -36.86 -32.92 -47.36
N MET A 858 -36.21 -33.49 -46.34
CA MET A 858 -35.43 -34.74 -46.42
C MET A 858 -36.28 -35.93 -46.87
N SER A 859 -37.54 -36.02 -46.41
CA SER A 859 -38.46 -37.10 -46.83
C SER A 859 -38.81 -37.06 -48.32
N GLN A 860 -38.74 -35.87 -48.92
CA GLN A 860 -39.02 -35.65 -50.35
C GLN A 860 -37.75 -35.73 -51.21
N ALA A 861 -36.56 -35.65 -50.62
CA ALA A 861 -35.29 -35.77 -51.32
C ALA A 861 -35.08 -37.21 -51.84
N LYS A 862 -34.85 -37.34 -53.15
CA LYS A 862 -34.66 -38.64 -53.84
C LYS A 862 -33.19 -38.98 -54.14
N THR A 863 -32.33 -37.99 -53.99
CA THR A 863 -30.89 -38.07 -54.27
C THR A 863 -30.12 -38.70 -53.12
N GLU A 864 -28.89 -39.16 -53.40
CA GLU A 864 -28.02 -39.74 -52.38
C GLU A 864 -27.40 -38.66 -51.47
N ILE A 865 -27.05 -37.51 -52.05
CA ILE A 865 -26.41 -36.40 -51.37
C ILE A 865 -27.41 -35.26 -51.21
N VAL A 866 -27.47 -34.74 -50.00
CA VAL A 866 -28.38 -33.66 -49.61
C VAL A 866 -27.57 -32.51 -49.05
N VAL A 867 -27.81 -31.29 -49.53
CA VAL A 867 -27.14 -30.08 -49.06
C VAL A 867 -28.14 -29.23 -48.30
N THR A 868 -27.82 -28.81 -47.08
CA THR A 868 -28.61 -27.87 -46.29
C THR A 868 -28.02 -26.48 -46.44
N ILE A 869 -28.87 -25.50 -46.74
CA ILE A 869 -28.51 -24.08 -46.84
C ILE A 869 -29.55 -23.28 -46.05
N ASP A 870 -29.09 -22.37 -45.20
CA ASP A 870 -29.99 -21.48 -44.44
C ASP A 870 -30.60 -20.42 -45.35
N ALA A 871 -31.79 -19.93 -45.03
CA ALA A 871 -32.56 -19.02 -45.88
C ALA A 871 -31.91 -17.63 -46.08
N ASP A 872 -30.86 -17.31 -45.32
CA ASP A 872 -30.09 -16.06 -45.30
C ASP A 872 -28.65 -16.25 -45.84
N THR A 873 -28.42 -17.30 -46.64
CA THR A 873 -27.08 -17.69 -47.09
C THR A 873 -26.98 -17.76 -48.61
N GLU A 874 -26.05 -17.00 -49.17
CA GLU A 874 -25.67 -17.06 -50.58
C GLU A 874 -24.47 -17.99 -50.77
N ILE A 875 -24.43 -18.77 -51.86
CA ILE A 875 -23.31 -19.67 -52.15
C ILE A 875 -22.54 -19.27 -53.42
N GLU A 876 -21.24 -19.58 -53.47
CA GLU A 876 -20.48 -19.46 -54.73
C GLU A 876 -20.97 -20.50 -55.76
N PRO A 877 -20.94 -20.19 -57.08
CA PRO A 877 -21.46 -21.09 -58.12
C PRO A 877 -20.89 -22.52 -58.09
N ASP A 878 -19.63 -22.68 -57.69
CA ASP A 878 -18.93 -23.96 -57.63
C ASP A 878 -18.93 -24.61 -56.23
N ALA A 879 -19.63 -24.02 -55.25
CA ALA A 879 -19.62 -24.47 -53.85
C ALA A 879 -20.17 -25.89 -53.68
N ILE A 880 -21.30 -26.21 -54.32
CA ILE A 880 -21.92 -27.54 -54.24
C ILE A 880 -21.00 -28.61 -54.84
N ARG A 881 -20.41 -28.32 -56.01
CA ARG A 881 -19.43 -29.20 -56.66
C ARG A 881 -18.26 -29.52 -55.74
N LYS A 882 -17.72 -28.51 -55.05
CA LYS A 882 -16.61 -28.65 -54.10
C LYS A 882 -17.00 -29.43 -52.84
N LEU A 883 -18.23 -29.32 -52.34
CA LEU A 883 -18.70 -30.18 -51.24
C LEU A 883 -18.79 -31.64 -51.68
N VAL A 884 -19.34 -31.89 -52.88
CA VAL A 884 -19.61 -33.25 -53.35
C VAL A 884 -18.32 -34.05 -53.59
N ARG A 885 -17.22 -33.41 -54.01
CA ARG A 885 -15.93 -34.08 -54.28
C ARG A 885 -15.41 -34.91 -53.10
N ARG A 886 -15.75 -34.51 -51.86
CA ARG A 886 -15.35 -35.20 -50.62
C ARG A 886 -16.11 -36.50 -50.36
N PHE A 887 -17.24 -36.74 -51.02
CA PHE A 887 -18.00 -38.00 -50.92
C PHE A 887 -17.46 -39.13 -51.80
N SER A 888 -16.38 -38.87 -52.57
CA SER A 888 -15.56 -39.91 -53.21
C SER A 888 -15.07 -40.94 -52.20
N ASP A 889 -14.79 -40.51 -50.96
CA ASP A 889 -14.59 -41.39 -49.82
C ASP A 889 -15.94 -41.89 -49.30
N SER A 890 -16.19 -43.20 -49.49
CA SER A 890 -17.42 -43.86 -49.02
C SER A 890 -17.62 -43.81 -47.50
N THR A 891 -16.58 -43.55 -46.71
CA THR A 891 -16.66 -43.42 -45.25
C THR A 891 -17.14 -42.04 -44.80
N VAL A 892 -17.17 -41.06 -45.70
CA VAL A 892 -17.66 -39.70 -45.43
C VAL A 892 -19.18 -39.69 -45.44
N GLY A 893 -19.74 -39.32 -44.28
CA GLY A 893 -21.18 -39.16 -44.06
C GLY A 893 -21.64 -37.70 -44.15
N ALA A 894 -20.74 -36.74 -43.93
CA ALA A 894 -21.04 -35.31 -44.06
C ALA A 894 -19.81 -34.47 -44.39
N VAL A 895 -20.03 -33.31 -44.99
CA VAL A 895 -19.00 -32.36 -45.41
C VAL A 895 -19.44 -30.95 -45.01
N ALA A 896 -18.59 -30.25 -44.26
CA ALA A 896 -18.80 -28.85 -43.89
C ALA A 896 -18.16 -27.91 -44.91
N GLY A 897 -18.88 -26.88 -45.34
CA GLY A 897 -18.35 -25.78 -46.14
C GLY A 897 -17.76 -24.64 -45.31
N ASN A 898 -17.07 -23.73 -45.98
CA ASN A 898 -16.50 -22.51 -45.44
C ASN A 898 -17.53 -21.37 -45.45
N VAL A 899 -18.07 -21.04 -44.28
CA VAL A 899 -19.06 -19.97 -44.13
C VAL A 899 -18.35 -18.66 -43.78
N LYS A 900 -18.61 -17.61 -44.55
CA LYS A 900 -18.04 -16.27 -44.40
C LYS A 900 -19.13 -15.24 -44.15
N VAL A 901 -18.80 -14.19 -43.39
CA VAL A 901 -19.72 -13.06 -43.14
C VAL A 901 -19.72 -12.13 -44.35
N GLY A 902 -20.89 -11.83 -44.91
CA GLY A 902 -21.05 -10.90 -46.05
C GLY A 902 -21.11 -9.43 -45.64
N ASN A 903 -21.88 -9.08 -44.61
CA ASN A 903 -22.18 -7.70 -44.19
C ASN A 903 -21.16 -7.11 -43.20
N ARG A 904 -19.92 -6.84 -43.66
CA ARG A 904 -18.79 -6.39 -42.80
C ARG A 904 -18.71 -4.87 -42.56
N SER A 905 -19.84 -4.18 -42.52
CA SER A 905 -19.94 -2.71 -42.43
C SER A 905 -19.77 -2.15 -41.02
N ARG A 906 -19.92 -2.96 -39.95
CA ARG A 906 -19.88 -2.53 -38.54
C ARG A 906 -18.81 -3.28 -37.74
N TRP A 907 -18.35 -2.71 -36.63
CA TRP A 907 -17.41 -3.38 -35.71
C TRP A 907 -17.90 -4.75 -35.23
N LEU A 908 -19.20 -4.88 -34.92
CA LEU A 908 -19.79 -6.14 -34.46
C LEU A 908 -19.71 -7.26 -35.51
N THR A 909 -20.03 -6.94 -36.77
CA THR A 909 -19.98 -7.90 -37.88
C THR A 909 -18.55 -8.22 -38.29
N ARG A 910 -17.61 -7.27 -38.15
CA ARG A 910 -16.16 -7.50 -38.31
C ARG A 910 -15.59 -8.43 -37.23
N TRP A 911 -15.96 -8.26 -35.95
CA TRP A 911 -15.56 -9.19 -34.87
C TRP A 911 -16.13 -10.59 -35.08
N GLN A 912 -17.36 -10.70 -35.58
CA GLN A 912 -17.93 -12.00 -35.94
C GLN A 912 -17.22 -12.65 -37.13
N ALA A 913 -16.80 -11.87 -38.14
CA ALA A 913 -15.96 -12.38 -39.22
C ALA A 913 -14.62 -12.92 -38.71
N LEU A 914 -13.97 -12.18 -37.79
CA LEU A 914 -12.75 -12.60 -37.10
C LEU A 914 -12.96 -13.90 -36.31
N GLU A 915 -14.07 -14.05 -35.58
CA GLU A 915 -14.44 -15.30 -34.90
C GLU A 915 -14.59 -16.47 -35.90
N TYR A 916 -15.23 -16.26 -37.06
CA TYR A 916 -15.41 -17.33 -38.05
C TYR A 916 -14.07 -17.84 -38.57
N ILE A 917 -13.13 -16.94 -38.86
CA ILE A 917 -11.79 -17.29 -39.32
C ILE A 917 -11.00 -18.02 -38.21
N THR A 918 -11.00 -17.47 -37.00
CA THR A 918 -10.16 -17.96 -35.89
C THR A 918 -10.70 -19.21 -35.21
N SER A 919 -12.01 -19.27 -34.99
CA SER A 919 -12.66 -20.31 -34.18
C SER A 919 -13.35 -21.37 -35.05
N GLN A 920 -13.86 -21.02 -36.23
CA GLN A 920 -14.53 -22.00 -37.08
C GLN A 920 -13.61 -22.61 -38.13
N ASN A 921 -12.94 -21.80 -38.95
CA ASN A 921 -12.17 -22.30 -40.09
C ASN A 921 -10.88 -22.99 -39.66
N MET A 922 -10.09 -22.33 -38.81
CA MET A 922 -8.84 -22.91 -38.30
C MET A 922 -9.08 -24.20 -37.51
N GLU A 923 -10.11 -24.23 -36.65
CA GLU A 923 -10.45 -25.42 -35.85
C GLU A 923 -10.97 -26.56 -36.74
N LYS A 924 -11.87 -26.29 -37.70
CA LYS A 924 -12.37 -27.32 -38.64
C LYS A 924 -11.25 -27.91 -39.49
N ARG A 925 -10.28 -27.10 -39.93
CA ARG A 925 -9.10 -27.59 -40.67
C ARG A 925 -8.28 -28.55 -39.81
N ALA A 926 -7.97 -28.19 -38.57
CA ALA A 926 -7.26 -29.07 -37.65
C ALA A 926 -8.08 -30.33 -37.31
N PHE A 927 -9.40 -30.21 -37.20
CA PHE A 927 -10.27 -31.30 -36.78
C PHE A 927 -10.64 -32.26 -37.90
N ASP A 928 -10.56 -31.89 -39.18
CA ASP A 928 -10.70 -32.84 -40.29
C ASP A 928 -9.58 -33.89 -40.26
N LEU A 929 -8.33 -33.45 -40.01
CA LEU A 929 -7.17 -34.36 -39.86
C LEU A 929 -7.41 -35.45 -38.80
N LEU A 930 -8.04 -35.07 -37.69
CA LEU A 930 -8.31 -35.95 -36.54
C LEU A 930 -9.69 -36.61 -36.61
N ASN A 931 -10.50 -36.32 -37.64
CA ASN A 931 -11.89 -36.73 -37.76
C ASN A 931 -12.71 -36.37 -36.50
N CYS A 932 -12.58 -35.15 -35.99
CA CYS A 932 -13.26 -34.69 -34.77
C CYS A 932 -14.11 -33.43 -34.95
N ILE A 933 -14.57 -33.15 -36.18
CA ILE A 933 -15.55 -32.09 -36.45
C ILE A 933 -16.86 -32.42 -35.75
N THR A 934 -17.36 -31.47 -34.95
CA THR A 934 -18.59 -31.63 -34.13
C THR A 934 -19.78 -30.84 -34.65
N VAL A 935 -19.58 -29.95 -35.62
CA VAL A 935 -20.64 -29.14 -36.23
C VAL A 935 -20.38 -28.97 -37.72
N VAL A 936 -21.28 -29.50 -38.54
CA VAL A 936 -21.43 -29.13 -39.95
C VAL A 936 -22.47 -28.00 -40.00
N PRO A 937 -22.11 -26.78 -40.43
CA PRO A 937 -22.99 -25.62 -40.31
C PRO A 937 -24.23 -25.74 -41.19
N GLY A 938 -25.40 -25.34 -40.68
CA GLY A 938 -26.65 -25.29 -41.45
C GLY A 938 -26.60 -24.41 -42.70
N ALA A 939 -25.77 -23.35 -42.68
CA ALA A 939 -25.57 -22.43 -43.79
C ALA A 939 -24.94 -23.08 -45.04
N LEU A 940 -24.04 -24.06 -44.87
CA LEU A 940 -23.44 -24.80 -45.98
C LEU A 940 -22.94 -26.17 -45.53
N GLY A 941 -23.84 -27.16 -45.54
CA GLY A 941 -23.54 -28.52 -45.10
C GLY A 941 -24.04 -29.55 -46.10
N ALA A 942 -23.19 -30.48 -46.52
CA ALA A 942 -23.57 -31.60 -47.37
C ALA A 942 -23.59 -32.90 -46.57
N TRP A 943 -24.55 -33.78 -46.87
CA TRP A 943 -24.84 -34.97 -46.09
C TRP A 943 -25.16 -36.15 -47.00
N ARG A 944 -24.65 -37.33 -46.64
CA ARG A 944 -25.13 -38.58 -47.23
C ARG A 944 -26.48 -38.91 -46.59
N LYS A 945 -27.54 -39.02 -47.38
CA LYS A 945 -28.90 -39.28 -46.87
C LYS A 945 -28.96 -40.50 -45.96
N LYS A 946 -28.27 -41.59 -46.35
CA LYS A 946 -28.15 -42.83 -45.55
C LYS A 946 -27.58 -42.60 -44.15
N ALA A 947 -26.66 -41.65 -43.98
CA ALA A 947 -26.06 -41.34 -42.68
C ALA A 947 -27.08 -40.64 -41.75
N ILE A 948 -27.86 -39.70 -42.28
CA ILE A 948 -28.94 -39.02 -41.55
C ILE A 948 -30.05 -40.02 -41.18
N ASP A 949 -30.46 -40.86 -42.12
CA ASP A 949 -31.48 -41.89 -41.88
C ASP A 949 -31.01 -42.87 -40.78
N ALA A 950 -29.74 -43.30 -40.81
CA ALA A 950 -29.16 -44.16 -39.79
C ALA A 950 -29.07 -43.49 -38.39
N ALA A 951 -28.91 -42.16 -38.35
CA ALA A 951 -28.95 -41.38 -37.11
C ALA A 951 -30.37 -41.20 -36.53
N GLY A 952 -31.41 -41.61 -37.28
CA GLY A 952 -32.81 -41.47 -36.87
C GLY A 952 -33.44 -40.14 -37.30
N GLY A 953 -32.89 -39.48 -38.32
CA GLY A 953 -33.35 -38.18 -38.82
C GLY A 953 -32.82 -36.99 -38.01
N ILE A 954 -33.31 -35.79 -38.33
CA ILE A 954 -32.89 -34.54 -37.67
C ILE A 954 -33.79 -34.31 -36.44
N THR A 955 -33.27 -34.47 -35.23
CA THR A 955 -34.12 -34.41 -34.03
C THR A 955 -34.40 -32.98 -33.58
N ALA A 956 -35.57 -32.74 -32.97
CA ALA A 956 -35.93 -31.47 -32.33
C ALA A 956 -35.60 -31.44 -30.82
N ASP A 957 -34.80 -32.40 -30.34
CA ASP A 957 -34.44 -32.52 -28.93
C ASP A 957 -33.47 -31.38 -28.50
N THR A 958 -32.81 -30.73 -29.48
CA THR A 958 -31.81 -29.67 -29.30
C THR A 958 -32.12 -28.47 -30.20
N VAL A 959 -31.76 -27.25 -29.79
CA VAL A 959 -31.96 -26.03 -30.61
C VAL A 959 -30.89 -25.78 -31.68
N ALA A 960 -29.79 -26.53 -31.64
CA ALA A 960 -28.76 -26.59 -32.67
C ALA A 960 -28.78 -28.00 -33.30
N GLU A 961 -29.74 -28.21 -34.20
CA GLU A 961 -30.00 -29.49 -34.85
C GLU A 961 -28.80 -30.01 -35.65
N ASP A 962 -28.02 -29.08 -36.20
CA ASP A 962 -26.84 -29.30 -37.03
C ASP A 962 -25.67 -29.90 -36.22
N ALA A 963 -25.41 -29.36 -35.02
CA ALA A 963 -24.43 -29.90 -34.07
C ALA A 963 -24.84 -31.29 -33.57
N ASP A 964 -26.11 -31.49 -33.23
CA ASP A 964 -26.61 -32.77 -32.72
C ASP A 964 -26.49 -33.89 -33.77
N VAL A 965 -26.96 -33.64 -35.01
CA VAL A 965 -26.89 -34.64 -36.08
C VAL A 965 -25.45 -34.95 -36.47
N THR A 966 -24.55 -33.95 -36.46
CA THR A 966 -23.11 -34.15 -36.70
C THR A 966 -22.50 -35.13 -35.69
N ILE A 967 -22.76 -34.92 -34.40
CA ILE A 967 -22.25 -35.81 -33.35
C ILE A 967 -22.91 -37.20 -33.44
N ALA A 968 -24.20 -37.26 -33.79
CA ALA A 968 -24.93 -38.52 -33.94
C ALA A 968 -24.34 -39.40 -35.07
N ILE A 969 -24.04 -38.84 -36.24
CA ILE A 969 -23.42 -39.61 -37.33
C ILE A 969 -21.98 -40.01 -37.01
N ARG A 970 -21.20 -39.15 -36.32
CA ARG A 970 -19.85 -39.49 -35.83
C ARG A 970 -19.91 -40.66 -34.85
N ARG A 971 -20.90 -40.68 -33.96
CA ARG A 971 -21.12 -41.78 -33.01
C ARG A 971 -21.43 -43.12 -33.70
N LEU A 972 -21.99 -43.09 -34.90
CA LEU A 972 -22.22 -44.26 -35.75
C LEU A 972 -20.99 -44.69 -36.56
N GLY A 973 -19.89 -43.92 -36.53
CA GLY A 973 -18.63 -44.24 -37.19
C GLY A 973 -18.39 -43.52 -38.52
N TRP A 974 -19.35 -42.75 -39.03
CA TRP A 974 -19.17 -41.95 -40.26
C TRP A 974 -18.11 -40.87 -40.09
N ARG A 975 -17.27 -40.63 -41.09
CA ARG A 975 -16.33 -39.49 -41.12
C ARG A 975 -17.06 -38.20 -41.49
N VAL A 976 -16.63 -37.10 -40.88
CA VAL A 976 -17.04 -35.74 -41.25
C VAL A 976 -15.81 -35.01 -41.76
N SER A 977 -15.90 -34.44 -42.96
CA SER A 977 -14.79 -33.70 -43.61
C SER A 977 -15.13 -32.22 -43.75
N TYR A 978 -14.12 -31.39 -44.01
CA TYR A 978 -14.26 -29.95 -44.23
C TYR A 978 -13.69 -29.59 -45.60
N ASP A 979 -14.43 -28.78 -46.35
CA ASP A 979 -13.97 -28.25 -47.63
C ASP A 979 -13.85 -26.72 -47.57
N GLU A 980 -12.60 -26.24 -47.51
CA GLU A 980 -12.29 -24.81 -47.34
C GLU A 980 -12.65 -23.96 -48.58
N GLU A 981 -12.77 -24.57 -49.76
CA GLU A 981 -13.01 -23.87 -51.01
C GLU A 981 -14.50 -23.73 -51.33
N ALA A 982 -15.35 -24.53 -50.67
CA ALA A 982 -16.80 -24.42 -50.78
C ALA A 982 -17.28 -23.25 -49.93
N ILE A 983 -17.42 -22.07 -50.55
CA ILE A 983 -17.69 -20.82 -49.84
C ILE A 983 -19.18 -20.48 -49.85
N ALA A 984 -19.68 -20.06 -48.69
CA ALA A 984 -21.00 -19.46 -48.51
C ALA A 984 -20.89 -18.13 -47.76
N TRP A 985 -21.72 -17.16 -48.12
CA TRP A 985 -21.81 -15.84 -47.52
C TRP A 985 -23.12 -15.70 -46.75
N THR A 986 -23.03 -15.44 -45.45
CA THR A 986 -24.20 -15.29 -44.55
C THR A 986 -24.23 -13.89 -43.93
N GLU A 987 -25.41 -13.44 -43.54
CA GLU A 987 -25.58 -12.19 -42.80
C GLU A 987 -25.32 -12.35 -41.30
N ALA A 988 -24.38 -11.55 -40.77
CA ALA A 988 -24.12 -11.46 -39.35
C ALA A 988 -25.06 -10.43 -38.67
N PRO A 989 -25.48 -10.67 -37.42
CA PRO A 989 -26.20 -9.69 -36.61
C PRO A 989 -25.53 -8.31 -36.53
N GLU A 990 -26.26 -7.24 -36.85
CA GLU A 990 -25.73 -5.87 -36.79
C GLU A 990 -25.84 -5.22 -35.41
N THR A 991 -26.68 -5.78 -34.51
CA THR A 991 -26.92 -5.24 -33.17
C THR A 991 -26.56 -6.24 -32.07
N PRO A 992 -26.11 -5.77 -30.88
CA PRO A 992 -25.79 -6.66 -29.75
C PRO A 992 -26.96 -7.55 -29.34
N GLY A 993 -28.20 -7.05 -29.38
CA GLY A 993 -29.39 -7.82 -29.03
C GLY A 993 -29.66 -8.99 -29.98
N GLN A 994 -29.46 -8.79 -31.29
CA GLN A 994 -29.55 -9.87 -32.29
C GLN A 994 -28.41 -10.88 -32.10
N LEU A 995 -27.17 -10.40 -31.87
CA LEU A 995 -26.02 -11.27 -31.64
C LEU A 995 -26.22 -12.15 -30.39
N ILE A 996 -26.67 -11.58 -29.27
CA ILE A 996 -26.93 -12.32 -28.03
C ILE A 996 -27.97 -13.43 -28.27
N ARG A 997 -29.04 -13.17 -29.03
CA ARG A 997 -30.05 -14.19 -29.35
C ARG A 997 -29.45 -15.33 -30.19
N GLN A 998 -28.69 -14.99 -31.22
CA GLN A 998 -28.02 -15.97 -32.08
C GLN A 998 -27.04 -16.82 -31.27
N ARG A 999 -26.12 -16.19 -30.55
CA ARG A 999 -25.08 -16.89 -29.78
C ARG A 999 -25.64 -17.65 -28.58
N PHE A 1000 -26.74 -17.18 -27.97
CA PHE A 1000 -27.47 -17.96 -26.96
C PHE A 1000 -28.00 -19.27 -27.54
N ARG A 1001 -28.63 -19.25 -28.72
CA ARG A 1001 -29.09 -20.47 -29.38
C ARG A 1001 -27.94 -21.44 -29.66
N TRP A 1002 -26.82 -20.94 -30.16
CA TRP A 1002 -25.65 -21.77 -30.47
C TRP A 1002 -25.01 -22.35 -29.21
N THR A 1003 -24.74 -21.52 -28.20
CA THR A 1003 -24.11 -21.95 -26.95
C THR A 1003 -25.00 -22.93 -26.18
N PHE A 1004 -26.30 -22.64 -26.08
CA PHE A 1004 -27.28 -23.52 -25.45
C PHE A 1004 -27.43 -24.83 -26.22
N GLY A 1005 -27.49 -24.78 -27.55
CA GLY A 1005 -27.54 -25.95 -28.42
C GLY A 1005 -26.29 -26.83 -28.29
N THR A 1006 -25.10 -26.25 -28.28
CA THR A 1006 -23.84 -26.97 -28.01
C THR A 1006 -23.87 -27.65 -26.64
N LEU A 1007 -24.36 -26.96 -25.61
CA LEU A 1007 -24.52 -27.53 -24.27
C LEU A 1007 -25.49 -28.72 -24.26
N GLN A 1008 -26.62 -28.62 -24.99
CA GLN A 1008 -27.58 -29.71 -25.13
C GLN A 1008 -26.99 -30.90 -25.88
N SER A 1009 -26.31 -30.67 -27.00
CA SER A 1009 -25.67 -31.71 -27.82
C SER A 1009 -24.55 -32.41 -27.05
N PHE A 1010 -23.70 -31.65 -26.35
CA PHE A 1010 -22.70 -32.22 -25.43
C PHE A 1010 -23.36 -33.11 -24.37
N TRP A 1011 -24.41 -32.62 -23.71
CA TRP A 1011 -25.11 -33.38 -22.66
C TRP A 1011 -25.75 -34.66 -23.20
N LYS A 1012 -26.46 -34.58 -24.32
CA LYS A 1012 -27.11 -35.71 -24.99
C LYS A 1012 -26.13 -36.82 -25.37
N HIS A 1013 -24.92 -36.45 -25.79
CA HIS A 1013 -23.88 -37.39 -26.24
C HIS A 1013 -22.80 -37.67 -25.20
N SER A 1014 -22.88 -37.10 -23.99
CA SER A 1014 -21.89 -37.24 -22.90
C SER A 1014 -21.49 -38.68 -22.56
N SER A 1015 -22.39 -39.64 -22.80
CA SER A 1015 -22.10 -41.08 -22.64
C SER A 1015 -20.96 -41.64 -23.51
N THR A 1016 -20.46 -40.88 -24.50
CA THR A 1016 -19.31 -41.27 -25.34
C THR A 1016 -17.96 -40.76 -24.81
N LEU A 1017 -17.94 -39.88 -23.81
CA LEU A 1017 -16.73 -39.29 -23.22
C LEU A 1017 -15.76 -40.38 -22.73
N PHE A 1018 -14.49 -40.25 -23.12
CA PHE A 1018 -13.37 -41.12 -22.72
C PHE A 1018 -13.58 -42.62 -22.99
N ARG A 1019 -14.49 -42.97 -23.91
CA ARG A 1019 -14.72 -44.37 -24.29
C ARG A 1019 -13.95 -44.70 -25.57
N PRO A 1020 -12.99 -45.64 -25.54
CA PRO A 1020 -12.17 -46.00 -26.70
C PRO A 1020 -12.97 -46.37 -27.95
N LYS A 1021 -14.16 -46.98 -27.79
CA LYS A 1021 -15.06 -47.37 -28.89
C LYS A 1021 -15.41 -46.22 -29.84
N TYR A 1022 -15.46 -44.98 -29.35
CA TYR A 1022 -15.86 -43.81 -30.15
C TYR A 1022 -14.65 -43.00 -30.67
N GLY A 1023 -13.41 -43.51 -30.49
CA GLY A 1023 -12.20 -42.90 -31.04
C GLY A 1023 -12.03 -41.42 -30.68
N THR A 1024 -11.68 -40.59 -31.67
CA THR A 1024 -11.41 -39.17 -31.49
C THR A 1024 -12.64 -38.36 -31.07
N LEU A 1025 -13.87 -38.84 -31.32
CA LEU A 1025 -15.09 -38.19 -30.82
C LEU A 1025 -15.11 -38.14 -29.28
N GLY A 1026 -14.81 -39.28 -28.64
CA GLY A 1026 -14.87 -39.42 -27.17
C GLY A 1026 -13.63 -38.88 -26.45
N TRP A 1027 -12.46 -38.92 -27.09
CA TRP A 1027 -11.17 -38.54 -26.47
C TRP A 1027 -10.70 -37.13 -26.81
N ILE A 1028 -11.14 -36.54 -27.93
CA ILE A 1028 -10.68 -35.23 -28.41
C ILE A 1028 -11.86 -34.27 -28.54
N ALA A 1029 -12.88 -34.63 -29.32
CA ALA A 1029 -13.94 -33.71 -29.73
C ALA A 1029 -14.80 -33.23 -28.54
N LEU A 1030 -15.39 -34.16 -27.78
CA LEU A 1030 -16.24 -33.81 -26.64
C LEU A 1030 -15.44 -33.17 -25.47
N PRO A 1031 -14.24 -33.66 -25.10
CA PRO A 1031 -13.40 -32.95 -24.12
C PRO A 1031 -13.05 -31.53 -24.56
N ASN A 1032 -12.76 -31.30 -25.84
CA ASN A 1032 -12.49 -29.95 -26.36
C ASN A 1032 -13.71 -29.03 -26.21
N ILE A 1033 -14.92 -29.49 -26.55
CA ILE A 1033 -16.16 -28.72 -26.31
C ILE A 1033 -16.28 -28.37 -24.83
N PHE A 1034 -16.13 -29.37 -23.94
CA PHE A 1034 -16.29 -29.15 -22.51
C PHE A 1034 -15.28 -28.15 -21.95
N VAL A 1035 -13.99 -28.34 -22.23
CA VAL A 1035 -12.92 -27.51 -21.65
C VAL A 1035 -12.92 -26.11 -22.25
N PHE A 1036 -12.88 -26.00 -23.59
CA PHE A 1036 -12.59 -24.73 -24.25
C PHE A 1036 -13.82 -23.92 -24.64
N GLN A 1037 -14.98 -24.57 -24.86
CA GLN A 1037 -16.22 -23.87 -25.24
C GLN A 1037 -17.17 -23.65 -24.06
N LEU A 1038 -17.06 -24.43 -22.99
CA LEU A 1038 -17.95 -24.35 -21.83
C LEU A 1038 -17.24 -23.94 -20.53
N ALA A 1039 -16.25 -24.71 -20.07
CA ALA A 1039 -15.65 -24.52 -18.74
C ALA A 1039 -14.74 -23.29 -18.64
N LEU A 1040 -13.75 -23.16 -19.53
CA LEU A 1040 -12.79 -22.06 -19.49
C LEU A 1040 -13.44 -20.66 -19.68
N PRO A 1041 -14.39 -20.48 -20.63
CA PRO A 1041 -15.07 -19.20 -20.77
C PRO A 1041 -15.95 -18.79 -19.57
N LEU A 1042 -16.37 -19.73 -18.71
CA LEU A 1042 -17.08 -19.42 -17.45
C LEU A 1042 -16.17 -18.79 -16.39
N ILE A 1043 -14.86 -19.07 -16.46
CA ILE A 1043 -13.85 -18.57 -15.52
C ILE A 1043 -13.32 -17.20 -15.96
N SER A 1044 -13.24 -16.93 -17.26
CA SER A 1044 -12.68 -15.69 -17.82
C SER A 1044 -13.23 -14.36 -17.25
N PRO A 1045 -14.54 -14.22 -16.91
CA PRO A 1045 -15.05 -13.02 -16.27
C PRO A 1045 -14.43 -12.74 -14.88
N VAL A 1046 -14.14 -13.79 -14.12
CA VAL A 1046 -13.50 -13.67 -12.80
C VAL A 1046 -12.09 -13.10 -12.96
N ILE A 1047 -11.37 -13.55 -13.99
CA ILE A 1047 -10.03 -13.05 -14.33
C ILE A 1047 -10.09 -11.55 -14.69
N ASP A 1048 -11.02 -11.16 -15.56
CA ASP A 1048 -11.17 -9.75 -15.96
C ASP A 1048 -11.54 -8.86 -14.75
N LEU A 1049 -12.40 -9.35 -13.84
CA LEU A 1049 -12.78 -8.62 -12.62
C LEU A 1049 -11.61 -8.50 -11.61
N LEU A 1050 -10.79 -9.53 -11.45
CA LEU A 1050 -9.62 -9.47 -10.59
C LEU A 1050 -8.59 -8.46 -11.09
N PHE A 1051 -8.34 -8.42 -12.41
CA PHE A 1051 -7.47 -7.42 -13.03
C PHE A 1051 -8.02 -5.99 -12.83
N LEU A 1052 -9.31 -5.77 -13.07
CA LEU A 1052 -9.92 -4.46 -12.82
C LEU A 1052 -9.90 -4.09 -11.34
N GLY A 1053 -10.10 -5.06 -10.44
CA GLY A 1053 -9.97 -4.90 -9.01
C GLY A 1053 -8.56 -4.49 -8.58
N SER A 1054 -7.53 -5.16 -9.07
CA SER A 1054 -6.13 -4.81 -8.77
C SER A 1054 -5.78 -3.40 -9.26
N VAL A 1055 -6.24 -3.02 -10.46
CA VAL A 1055 -6.05 -1.66 -10.99
C VAL A 1055 -6.79 -0.62 -10.14
N ALA A 1056 -8.04 -0.91 -9.75
CA ALA A 1056 -8.83 -0.01 -8.93
C ALA A 1056 -8.23 0.17 -7.52
N LEU A 1057 -7.80 -0.90 -6.88
CA LEU A 1057 -7.17 -0.86 -5.56
C LEU A 1057 -5.84 -0.08 -5.59
N TRP A 1058 -4.99 -0.34 -6.58
CA TRP A 1058 -3.75 0.43 -6.78
C TRP A 1058 -4.03 1.91 -7.07
N ALA A 1059 -5.04 2.22 -7.87
CA ALA A 1059 -5.42 3.61 -8.16
C ALA A 1059 -5.95 4.32 -6.89
N LEU A 1060 -6.74 3.62 -6.06
CA LEU A 1060 -7.21 4.16 -4.78
C LEU A 1060 -6.04 4.44 -3.82
N GLU A 1061 -5.04 3.55 -3.76
CA GLU A 1061 -3.83 3.76 -2.97
C GLU A 1061 -3.08 5.03 -3.42
N LYS A 1062 -2.86 5.23 -4.72
CA LYS A 1062 -2.12 6.39 -5.25
C LYS A 1062 -2.88 7.72 -5.16
N LEU A 1063 -4.20 7.69 -5.01
CA LEU A 1063 -5.02 8.89 -4.92
C LEU A 1063 -5.13 9.45 -3.50
N HIS A 1064 -4.57 8.77 -2.48
CA HIS A 1064 -4.56 9.19 -1.07
C HIS A 1064 -5.90 9.78 -0.60
N LEU A 1065 -7.01 9.13 -0.94
CA LEU A 1065 -8.35 9.58 -0.56
C LEU A 1065 -8.52 9.42 0.97
N SER A 1066 -8.39 10.52 1.69
CA SER A 1066 -8.33 10.62 3.17
C SER A 1066 -9.50 10.00 3.96
N TRP A 1067 -10.57 9.57 3.29
CA TRP A 1067 -11.76 8.95 3.90
C TRP A 1067 -11.83 7.43 3.71
N LEU A 1068 -10.91 6.84 2.95
CA LEU A 1068 -10.81 5.39 2.76
C LEU A 1068 -9.62 4.84 3.56
N PRO A 1069 -9.77 3.68 4.24
CA PRO A 1069 -8.64 2.97 4.81
C PRO A 1069 -7.57 2.73 3.74
N THR A 1070 -6.30 2.93 4.07
CA THR A 1070 -5.17 2.62 3.19
C THR A 1070 -5.16 1.11 2.93
N ILE A 1071 -5.64 0.71 1.74
CA ILE A 1071 -5.52 -0.67 1.28
C ILE A 1071 -4.16 -0.77 0.60
N HIS A 1072 -3.21 -1.47 1.23
CA HIS A 1072 -1.89 -1.74 0.66
C HIS A 1072 -2.03 -2.68 -0.55
N ALA A 1073 -2.16 -2.08 -1.74
CA ALA A 1073 -2.14 -2.78 -3.00
C ALA A 1073 -0.77 -2.54 -3.64
N THR A 1074 0.15 -3.49 -3.45
CA THR A 1074 1.55 -3.27 -3.87
C THR A 1074 1.65 -3.05 -5.37
N THR A 1075 2.63 -2.24 -5.78
CA THR A 1075 2.93 -2.04 -7.21
C THR A 1075 3.28 -3.38 -7.89
N ASP A 1076 3.87 -4.32 -7.13
CA ASP A 1076 4.17 -5.66 -7.60
C ASP A 1076 2.92 -6.48 -7.93
N ASP A 1077 1.84 -6.36 -7.15
CA ASP A 1077 0.58 -7.04 -7.42
C ASP A 1077 -0.08 -6.54 -8.72
N LEU A 1078 0.00 -5.22 -8.97
CA LEU A 1078 -0.43 -4.64 -10.23
C LEU A 1078 0.44 -5.14 -11.39
N LEU A 1079 1.77 -5.10 -11.24
CA LEU A 1079 2.70 -5.52 -12.30
C LEU A 1079 2.50 -6.99 -12.67
N ARG A 1080 2.31 -7.87 -11.68
CA ARG A 1080 1.96 -9.29 -11.92
C ARG A 1080 0.65 -9.42 -12.69
N SER A 1081 -0.39 -8.70 -12.28
CA SER A 1081 -1.70 -8.74 -12.94
C SER A 1081 -1.65 -8.22 -14.37
N VAL A 1082 -0.92 -7.11 -14.61
CA VAL A 1082 -0.66 -6.54 -15.94
C VAL A 1082 0.14 -7.52 -16.80
N PHE A 1083 1.20 -8.13 -16.26
CA PHE A 1083 2.01 -9.11 -16.98
C PHE A 1083 1.17 -10.29 -17.48
N PHE A 1084 0.35 -10.89 -16.60
CA PHE A 1084 -0.55 -11.97 -17.01
C PHE A 1084 -1.59 -11.51 -18.03
N PHE A 1085 -2.18 -10.33 -17.84
CA PHE A 1085 -3.18 -9.78 -18.75
C PHE A 1085 -2.59 -9.54 -20.15
N LEU A 1086 -1.42 -8.92 -20.24
CA LEU A 1086 -0.70 -8.70 -21.50
C LEU A 1086 -0.28 -10.03 -22.16
N GLY A 1087 0.16 -11.01 -21.36
CA GLY A 1087 0.48 -12.35 -21.85
C GLY A 1087 -0.71 -13.01 -22.57
N PHE A 1088 -1.90 -12.99 -21.97
CA PHE A 1088 -3.13 -13.49 -22.62
C PHE A 1088 -3.48 -12.72 -23.89
N LEU A 1089 -3.35 -11.39 -23.87
CA LEU A 1089 -3.63 -10.54 -25.02
C LEU A 1089 -2.69 -10.85 -26.20
N LEU A 1090 -1.40 -11.07 -25.93
CA LEU A 1090 -0.42 -11.45 -26.94
C LEU A 1090 -0.74 -12.83 -27.54
N ILE A 1091 -1.15 -13.81 -26.73
CA ILE A 1091 -1.58 -15.13 -27.22
C ILE A 1091 -2.82 -15.01 -28.12
N ASP A 1092 -3.81 -14.20 -27.73
CA ASP A 1092 -5.01 -13.96 -28.54
C ASP A 1092 -4.66 -13.32 -29.89
N VAL A 1093 -3.79 -12.30 -29.91
CA VAL A 1093 -3.32 -11.65 -31.14
C VAL A 1093 -2.54 -12.63 -32.01
N PHE A 1094 -1.61 -13.38 -31.44
CA PHE A 1094 -0.83 -14.37 -32.18
C PHE A 1094 -1.72 -15.45 -32.81
N THR A 1095 -2.72 -15.93 -32.05
CA THR A 1095 -3.72 -16.90 -32.55
C THR A 1095 -4.49 -16.32 -33.74
N CYS A 1096 -4.91 -15.05 -33.66
CA CYS A 1096 -5.60 -14.37 -34.75
C CYS A 1096 -4.71 -14.22 -36.00
N VAL A 1097 -3.46 -13.77 -35.83
CA VAL A 1097 -2.49 -13.62 -36.91
C VAL A 1097 -2.23 -14.95 -37.61
N LEU A 1098 -2.06 -16.04 -36.84
CA LEU A 1098 -1.87 -17.37 -37.39
C LEU A 1098 -3.09 -17.83 -38.20
N ALA A 1099 -4.30 -17.67 -37.66
CA ALA A 1099 -5.53 -18.03 -38.38
C ALA A 1099 -5.68 -17.24 -39.70
N PHE A 1100 -5.35 -15.95 -39.70
CA PHE A 1100 -5.37 -15.11 -40.91
C PHE A 1100 -4.31 -15.53 -41.92
N ALA A 1101 -3.09 -15.83 -41.48
CA ALA A 1101 -2.05 -16.37 -42.36
C ALA A 1101 -2.46 -17.71 -42.99
N LEU A 1102 -3.35 -18.47 -42.32
CA LEU A 1102 -3.88 -19.73 -42.79
C LEU A 1102 -5.02 -19.58 -43.81
N GLU A 1103 -5.78 -18.48 -43.82
CA GLU A 1103 -6.89 -18.19 -44.74
C GLU A 1103 -6.42 -17.38 -45.97
N ARG A 1104 -6.61 -17.90 -47.20
CA ARG A 1104 -6.22 -17.19 -48.43
C ARG A 1104 -7.29 -16.17 -48.83
N LYS A 1105 -6.86 -15.02 -49.37
CA LYS A 1105 -7.72 -13.96 -49.95
C LYS A 1105 -8.62 -13.20 -48.95
N GLU A 1106 -8.27 -13.22 -47.66
CA GLU A 1106 -9.04 -12.51 -46.62
C GLU A 1106 -8.49 -11.09 -46.36
N ASP A 1107 -9.35 -10.21 -45.84
CA ASP A 1107 -9.02 -8.82 -45.55
C ASP A 1107 -8.30 -8.67 -44.19
N TRP A 1108 -7.00 -8.37 -44.22
CA TRP A 1108 -6.15 -8.20 -43.02
C TRP A 1108 -6.56 -7.01 -42.15
N THR A 1109 -7.36 -6.06 -42.64
CA THR A 1109 -7.87 -4.95 -41.80
C THR A 1109 -8.82 -5.45 -40.69
N LEU A 1110 -9.28 -6.70 -40.76
CA LEU A 1110 -10.05 -7.35 -39.70
C LEU A 1110 -9.22 -7.64 -38.43
N LEU A 1111 -7.89 -7.54 -38.47
CA LEU A 1111 -7.04 -7.70 -37.28
C LEU A 1111 -6.96 -6.44 -36.39
N VAL A 1112 -7.18 -5.24 -36.95
CA VAL A 1112 -7.21 -3.97 -36.19
C VAL A 1112 -8.14 -4.03 -34.97
N PRO A 1113 -9.39 -4.53 -35.06
CA PRO A 1113 -10.30 -4.61 -33.93
C PRO A 1113 -9.96 -5.66 -32.85
N VAL A 1114 -8.94 -6.51 -33.01
CA VAL A 1114 -8.67 -7.66 -32.11
C VAL A 1114 -8.49 -7.22 -30.66
N LEU A 1115 -7.69 -6.17 -30.41
CA LEU A 1115 -7.41 -5.69 -29.05
C LEU A 1115 -8.67 -5.15 -28.35
N LEU A 1116 -9.56 -4.50 -29.12
CA LEU A 1116 -10.82 -3.95 -28.62
C LEU A 1116 -11.86 -5.04 -28.37
N GLN A 1117 -11.72 -6.21 -29.00
CA GLN A 1117 -12.64 -7.34 -28.84
C GLN A 1117 -12.75 -7.79 -27.37
N ARG A 1118 -11.64 -7.72 -26.61
CA ARG A 1118 -11.57 -8.13 -25.20
C ARG A 1118 -12.50 -7.31 -24.31
N PHE A 1119 -12.63 -6.01 -24.58
CA PHE A 1119 -13.36 -5.07 -23.73
C PHE A 1119 -14.85 -4.96 -24.08
N TYR A 1120 -15.28 -5.43 -25.26
CA TYR A 1120 -16.68 -5.33 -25.69
C TYR A 1120 -17.27 -6.67 -26.13
N TYR A 1121 -16.77 -7.25 -27.23
CA TYR A 1121 -17.34 -8.45 -27.83
C TYR A 1121 -17.32 -9.66 -26.89
N ARG A 1122 -16.20 -9.85 -26.17
CA ARG A 1122 -16.06 -10.96 -25.22
C ARG A 1122 -17.01 -10.83 -24.03
N GLN A 1123 -17.29 -9.61 -23.58
CA GLN A 1123 -18.26 -9.34 -22.50
C GLN A 1123 -19.69 -9.75 -22.90
N LEU A 1124 -20.06 -9.54 -24.17
CA LEU A 1124 -21.33 -10.05 -24.70
C LEU A 1124 -21.39 -11.58 -24.67
N MET A 1125 -20.27 -12.27 -24.96
CA MET A 1125 -20.20 -13.73 -24.91
C MET A 1125 -20.34 -14.26 -23.48
N TYR A 1126 -19.81 -13.55 -22.47
CA TYR A 1126 -20.03 -13.91 -21.06
C TYR A 1126 -21.52 -13.88 -20.70
N VAL A 1127 -22.23 -12.81 -21.08
CA VAL A 1127 -23.69 -12.69 -20.86
C VAL A 1127 -24.42 -13.87 -21.51
N VAL A 1128 -24.07 -14.23 -22.74
CA VAL A 1128 -24.64 -15.36 -23.47
C VAL A 1128 -24.41 -16.68 -22.72
N LEU A 1129 -23.19 -16.93 -22.26
CA LEU A 1129 -22.81 -18.17 -21.61
C LEU A 1129 -23.51 -18.35 -20.25
N PHE A 1130 -23.47 -17.33 -19.39
CA PHE A 1130 -24.19 -17.35 -18.11
C PHE A 1130 -25.69 -17.51 -18.32
N ARG A 1131 -26.27 -16.84 -19.31
CA ARG A 1131 -27.67 -17.02 -19.68
C ARG A 1131 -27.96 -18.45 -20.11
N SER A 1132 -27.08 -19.07 -20.92
CA SER A 1132 -27.23 -20.46 -21.39
C SER A 1132 -27.22 -21.46 -20.22
N VAL A 1133 -26.26 -21.33 -19.30
CA VAL A 1133 -26.18 -22.16 -18.09
C VAL A 1133 -27.40 -21.94 -17.19
N LYS A 1134 -27.79 -20.69 -16.96
CA LYS A 1134 -28.98 -20.34 -16.17
C LYS A 1134 -30.24 -20.99 -16.72
N GLU A 1135 -30.50 -20.87 -18.01
CA GLU A 1135 -31.71 -21.46 -18.63
C GLU A 1135 -31.64 -23.00 -18.64
N ALA A 1136 -30.45 -23.59 -18.74
CA ALA A 1136 -30.28 -25.05 -18.65
C ALA A 1136 -30.63 -25.57 -17.25
N VAL A 1137 -30.23 -24.85 -16.20
CA VAL A 1137 -30.62 -25.17 -14.81
C VAL A 1137 -32.12 -24.90 -14.59
N HIS A 1138 -32.64 -23.79 -15.12
CA HIS A 1138 -34.03 -23.37 -14.97
C HIS A 1138 -35.03 -24.31 -15.67
N GLY A 1139 -34.60 -24.91 -16.78
CA GLY A 1139 -35.31 -25.95 -17.52
C GLY A 1139 -36.54 -25.46 -18.29
N ARG A 1140 -36.52 -24.20 -18.73
CA ARG A 1140 -37.53 -23.65 -19.64
C ARG A 1140 -37.41 -24.26 -21.03
N PRO A 1141 -38.51 -24.36 -21.80
CA PRO A 1141 -38.44 -24.69 -23.21
C PRO A 1141 -37.71 -23.57 -23.95
N VAL A 1142 -36.75 -23.95 -24.79
CA VAL A 1142 -36.01 -23.05 -25.67
C VAL A 1142 -36.21 -23.56 -27.08
N GLY A 1143 -36.65 -22.69 -27.98
CA GLY A 1143 -36.93 -22.98 -29.38
C GLY A 1143 -36.19 -22.05 -30.33
N TRP A 1144 -36.65 -22.01 -31.58
CA TRP A 1144 -36.00 -21.30 -32.70
C TRP A 1144 -35.74 -19.80 -32.44
N ARG A 1145 -36.64 -19.12 -31.71
CA ARG A 1145 -36.54 -17.69 -31.35
C ARG A 1145 -35.94 -17.41 -29.95
N GLY A 1146 -35.49 -18.45 -29.24
CA GLY A 1146 -35.00 -18.36 -27.86
C GLY A 1146 -35.97 -18.97 -26.85
N VAL A 1147 -36.02 -18.41 -25.64
CA VAL A 1147 -36.87 -18.94 -24.55
C VAL A 1147 -38.34 -18.79 -24.93
N GLU A 1148 -39.08 -19.90 -24.96
CA GLU A 1148 -40.49 -19.89 -25.32
C GLU A 1148 -41.38 -19.40 -24.16
N PRO A 1149 -42.51 -18.72 -24.44
CA PRO A 1149 -43.48 -18.33 -23.43
C PRO A 1149 -44.01 -19.56 -22.68
N GLU A 1150 -44.31 -19.40 -21.38
CA GLU A 1150 -44.88 -20.49 -20.59
C GLU A 1150 -46.23 -20.93 -21.17
N LEU A 1151 -46.34 -22.23 -21.52
CA LEU A 1151 -47.65 -22.83 -21.77
C LEU A 1151 -48.49 -22.73 -20.49
N PRO A 1152 -49.76 -22.27 -20.56
CA PRO A 1152 -50.62 -22.19 -19.39
C PRO A 1152 -50.75 -23.56 -18.73
N ARG A 1153 -50.52 -23.62 -17.41
CA ARG A 1153 -50.64 -24.87 -16.66
C ARG A 1153 -52.06 -25.43 -16.85
N PRO A 1154 -52.22 -26.74 -17.15
CA PRO A 1154 -53.54 -27.35 -17.07
C PRO A 1154 -54.08 -27.16 -15.65
N LYS A 1155 -55.26 -26.56 -15.52
CA LYS A 1155 -55.95 -26.50 -14.22
C LYS A 1155 -56.15 -27.93 -13.74
N VAL A 1156 -55.59 -28.26 -12.57
CA VAL A 1156 -55.88 -29.51 -11.87
C VAL A 1156 -57.40 -29.53 -11.61
N PRO A 1157 -58.15 -30.56 -12.02
CA PRO A 1157 -59.57 -30.63 -11.69
C PRO A 1157 -59.72 -30.67 -10.17
N GLU A 1158 -60.51 -29.75 -9.61
CA GLU A 1158 -60.81 -29.74 -8.18
C GLU A 1158 -61.38 -31.09 -7.76
N ALA A 1159 -60.79 -31.71 -6.74
CA ALA A 1159 -61.33 -32.91 -6.13
C ALA A 1159 -62.73 -32.60 -5.56
N PRO A 1160 -63.72 -33.51 -5.69
CA PRO A 1160 -65.07 -33.26 -5.21
C PRO A 1160 -65.06 -33.05 -3.69
N ARG A 1161 -65.57 -31.90 -3.24
CA ARG A 1161 -65.73 -31.57 -1.82
C ARG A 1161 -66.60 -32.65 -1.15
N ARG A 1162 -66.09 -33.26 -0.07
CA ARG A 1162 -66.88 -34.16 0.80
C ARG A 1162 -68.07 -33.39 1.40
N PRO A 1163 -69.28 -33.97 1.46
CA PRO A 1163 -70.42 -33.34 2.12
C PRO A 1163 -70.18 -33.25 3.64
N ALA A 1164 -70.56 -32.10 4.20
CA ALA A 1164 -70.43 -31.80 5.63
C ALA A 1164 -71.24 -32.79 6.49
N ALA A 1165 -70.64 -33.27 7.57
CA ALA A 1165 -71.30 -34.10 8.56
C ALA A 1165 -72.38 -33.30 9.31
N VAL A 1166 -73.55 -33.91 9.41
CA VAL A 1166 -74.73 -33.43 10.13
C VAL A 1166 -74.47 -33.51 11.64
N ALA A 1167 -74.86 -32.47 12.37
CA ALA A 1167 -74.83 -32.40 13.83
C ALA A 1167 -75.87 -33.36 14.47
N GLY A 1168 -75.50 -34.01 15.57
CA GLY A 1168 -76.45 -34.71 16.44
C GLY A 1168 -75.77 -35.55 17.53
N ASN A 1169 -75.75 -34.99 18.74
CA ASN A 1169 -75.54 -35.55 20.10
C ASN A 1169 -74.43 -36.57 20.37
#